data_AF-A0A0K0E1F1-F1
#
_entry.id   AF-A0A0K0E1F1-F1
#
_cell.length_a   1.000
_cell.length_b   1.000
_cell.length_c   1.000
_cell.angle_alpha   90.00
_cell.angle_beta   90.00
_cell.angle_gamma   90.00
#
_symmetry.space_group_name_H-M   'P 1'
#
loop_
_entity.id
_entity.type
_entity.pdbx_description
1 polymer ?
#
loop_
_entity_poly.entity_id
_entity_poly.type
_entity_poly.pdbx_seq_one_letter_code
_entity_poly.pdbx_strand_id
1 'polypeptide(L)'
;MNYSSPHHKHNFHNSNIPEHHHINKNSHFSYNSSSPPLTRYINNTGLIKQQPRSSNCHNLNQFNNYQYYSQDINHTSSLPILSPYNSLPNPQSLPSNDNVNNMNSPNTSIIRVNLTNGTSKSIRYDSQTNIEKVIHVLLAGLNIDSVSNLRFSLRLTTFPHGQGVQNNESIWLHPKLIIQDVLNLYFLDNTSKNHLKFELRMRFIPDGLQEMYQAETDAFLYLYEQLKSDYLAQIAWRIDGSLAIEIGSILLRKRFSSLTPCNIEKKLNFDIIDKEGGLKKYFPEGVVVNEKPKNLRKMIVNAVKKYSKFSEIECIFKFMQHMIKLAHFDTEIFRVSLDLERSLPAELYVGASKDVSYKTECMAGPVKLFLFKEIIEIRVKRLYKGNDKSLIIIKVSGSNQPILLILSTLEIAFNLAHLLDGYQALIMQHGSVWNVKNILLGSPYFNDNNKIYYANPHLPNTKKSIFPIDTASSSSNSSPIVMRKEDLKIDRKKILLEELLGEGHFGNVYRGSFTDAYKNIHNVAIKVCKSNTEQKEIDNFVKEAHLMYNFCHPHIIKLIGICEDNPVWIVMELSSLGELRQYLIRQKYTIDLYTQILFSYQLSTALKYLHDKKFVHRDIAARNVLVSSVKCVKLSDFGLSRFLQDEDYYTSEHSKLLPIKWMAPESINYRKFDSKTDVWMFGVCIWEILSYGIKPWQNIRNHEVILKLDKGIRLEVPNGCPLVIYDLLYSMWSYDKNERPTMEYIQDSLYDFIVQLEKGIPYNKLEMIKNPITNNINNIHGDKKCSVYKPIGSIKLDTTQVEPTFLIKTLEQQRLQSEEDEKWLNDFESGNFTKDEKDVDSGKNSESSGCGYQFDREHDTIYKTVTELIECITNFNKNYKKSLSNDDFVRYVSYITNALKNLFHESTKNLILLEEEDRKCVEKAETLLAENMNEMAKAMAYVVEPFIGNCDVLEESRLEVLKVTHMLAINSKHYLESFDNARLKTRYQRRRKRYEKHLNNQDNSKTGKINYC
;
A
#
# COMPACT_ATOMS: atom_id res chain seq x y z
N MET A 1 -13.43 -36.74 -54.27
CA MET A 1 -14.24 -37.97 -54.12
C MET A 1 -14.40 -38.26 -52.64
N ASN A 2 -15.55 -38.72 -52.11
CA ASN A 2 -16.90 -38.84 -52.70
C ASN A 2 -17.95 -39.04 -51.58
N TYR A 3 -19.08 -38.32 -51.63
CA TYR A 3 -20.41 -38.66 -51.06
C TYR A 3 -20.54 -38.92 -49.52
N SER A 4 -21.70 -38.79 -48.86
CA SER A 4 -23.02 -38.25 -49.26
C SER A 4 -23.89 -37.83 -48.05
N SER A 5 -24.77 -36.85 -48.30
CA SER A 5 -25.96 -36.41 -47.55
C SER A 5 -27.10 -37.47 -47.51
N PRO A 6 -28.38 -37.16 -47.11
CA PRO A 6 -28.96 -36.13 -46.21
C PRO A 6 -30.05 -36.70 -45.24
N HIS A 7 -30.83 -35.84 -44.56
CA HIS A 7 -32.22 -36.14 -44.19
C HIS A 7 -33.17 -34.92 -44.35
N HIS A 8 -34.48 -35.18 -44.46
CA HIS A 8 -35.50 -34.26 -44.99
C HIS A 8 -36.28 -33.43 -43.93
N LYS A 9 -36.92 -32.34 -44.38
CA LYS A 9 -38.20 -31.83 -43.82
C LYS A 9 -39.13 -31.27 -44.91
N HIS A 10 -40.39 -31.69 -44.86
CA HIS A 10 -41.62 -31.20 -45.53
C HIS A 10 -42.80 -31.84 -44.76
N ASN A 11 -44.04 -31.35 -44.70
CA ASN A 11 -44.68 -30.07 -45.07
C ASN A 11 -46.06 -29.97 -44.36
N PHE A 12 -46.80 -28.87 -44.60
CA PHE A 12 -48.26 -28.68 -44.41
C PHE A 12 -48.78 -28.50 -42.96
N HIS A 13 -49.89 -27.77 -42.69
CA HIS A 13 -50.80 -27.05 -43.62
C HIS A 13 -51.40 -25.74 -43.05
N ASN A 14 -52.12 -25.02 -43.91
CA ASN A 14 -52.63 -23.66 -43.77
C ASN A 14 -53.94 -23.54 -42.97
N SER A 15 -54.22 -22.34 -42.45
CA SER A 15 -55.52 -21.66 -42.54
C SER A 15 -55.31 -20.13 -42.63
N ASN A 16 -56.26 -19.35 -43.13
CA ASN A 16 -55.97 -18.01 -43.68
C ASN A 16 -57.19 -17.04 -43.74
N ILE A 17 -56.93 -15.74 -44.01
CA ILE A 17 -57.82 -14.70 -44.58
C ILE A 17 -58.79 -13.89 -43.63
N PRO A 18 -59.08 -12.58 -43.90
CA PRO A 18 -59.07 -11.52 -42.84
C PRO A 18 -60.16 -10.38 -42.96
N GLU A 19 -59.83 -9.17 -42.44
CA GLU A 19 -60.42 -7.82 -42.71
C GLU A 19 -61.78 -7.42 -42.04
N HIS A 20 -62.09 -6.17 -41.65
CA HIS A 20 -61.39 -4.84 -41.61
C HIS A 20 -61.85 -3.98 -40.36
N HIS A 21 -61.97 -2.64 -40.19
CA HIS A 21 -61.88 -1.41 -41.03
C HIS A 21 -61.40 -0.09 -40.32
N HIS A 22 -62.30 0.80 -39.80
CA HIS A 22 -62.05 2.20 -39.32
C HIS A 22 -62.85 2.53 -38.02
N ILE A 23 -62.63 3.61 -37.22
CA ILE A 23 -62.62 5.09 -37.47
C ILE A 23 -61.62 5.85 -36.53
N ASN A 24 -61.48 7.18 -36.67
CA ASN A 24 -60.28 8.02 -36.41
C ASN A 24 -60.54 9.33 -35.57
N LYS A 25 -59.45 10.06 -35.20
CA LYS A 25 -59.26 11.42 -34.59
C LYS A 25 -58.69 11.42 -33.15
N ASN A 26 -57.64 12.17 -32.75
CA ASN A 26 -57.23 13.60 -32.90
C ASN A 26 -58.03 14.60 -32.04
N SER A 27 -57.48 15.64 -31.39
CA SER A 27 -56.09 16.07 -31.05
C SER A 27 -56.10 17.35 -30.16
N HIS A 28 -54.93 17.82 -29.65
CA HIS A 28 -54.70 19.11 -28.90
C HIS A 28 -55.24 19.20 -27.44
N PHE A 29 -54.90 20.19 -26.58
CA PHE A 29 -54.03 21.40 -26.64
C PHE A 29 -53.32 21.66 -25.27
N SER A 30 -52.60 22.78 -25.13
CA SER A 30 -51.70 23.15 -24.00
C SER A 30 -52.08 24.50 -23.33
N TYR A 31 -51.87 24.67 -22.02
CA TYR A 31 -51.56 25.94 -21.30
C TYR A 31 -50.94 25.54 -19.92
N ASN A 32 -49.94 26.16 -19.26
CA ASN A 32 -49.30 27.49 -19.18
C ASN A 32 -49.83 28.46 -18.08
N SER A 33 -49.09 28.53 -16.95
CA SER A 33 -48.85 29.66 -16.01
C SER A 33 -49.98 30.61 -15.52
N SER A 34 -50.07 30.84 -14.19
CA SER A 34 -49.89 32.17 -13.56
C SER A 34 -50.13 32.23 -12.03
N SER A 35 -49.62 33.28 -11.39
CA SER A 35 -49.92 33.80 -10.03
C SER A 35 -50.33 35.30 -10.20
N PRO A 36 -50.31 36.23 -9.20
CA PRO A 36 -50.26 36.13 -7.73
C PRO A 36 -51.61 36.67 -7.13
N PRO A 37 -51.78 37.88 -6.56
CA PRO A 37 -51.08 38.61 -5.47
C PRO A 37 -51.98 39.09 -4.30
N LEU A 38 -51.38 39.52 -3.16
CA LEU A 38 -51.59 40.84 -2.53
C LEU A 38 -50.64 41.08 -1.33
N THR A 39 -50.70 42.27 -0.70
CA THR A 39 -49.55 42.90 -0.01
C THR A 39 -49.80 43.49 1.39
N ARG A 40 -48.75 43.48 2.24
CA ARG A 40 -48.35 44.45 3.30
C ARG A 40 -49.41 44.97 4.30
N TYR A 41 -49.05 45.02 5.60
CA TYR A 41 -48.96 46.29 6.37
C TYR A 41 -48.09 46.14 7.65
N ILE A 42 -48.09 47.14 8.55
CA ILE A 42 -46.97 47.54 9.43
C ILE A 42 -47.46 48.05 10.82
N ASN A 43 -46.57 48.00 11.83
CA ASN A 43 -46.47 48.81 13.08
C ASN A 43 -47.07 48.39 14.45
N ASN A 44 -46.16 48.50 15.45
CA ASN A 44 -46.27 49.17 16.77
C ASN A 44 -46.87 48.53 18.05
N THR A 45 -46.06 48.69 19.12
CA THR A 45 -46.40 48.91 20.56
C THR A 45 -47.13 47.81 21.36
N GLY A 46 -46.89 47.63 22.66
CA GLY A 46 -45.87 48.22 23.55
C GLY A 46 -46.29 48.25 25.03
N LEU A 47 -45.36 48.00 25.98
CA LEU A 47 -45.56 47.93 27.45
C LEU A 47 -46.46 46.71 27.86
N ILE A 48 -46.52 46.22 29.11
CA ILE A 48 -46.41 46.82 30.46
C ILE A 48 -45.58 45.93 31.43
N LYS A 49 -45.09 46.55 32.52
CA LYS A 49 -44.31 45.98 33.64
C LYS A 49 -45.12 44.98 34.50
N GLN A 50 -44.43 44.00 35.13
CA GLN A 50 -44.46 43.84 36.61
C GLN A 50 -43.43 42.84 37.18
N GLN A 51 -42.44 43.36 37.89
CA GLN A 51 -42.01 42.85 39.21
C GLN A 51 -43.03 43.33 40.27
N PRO A 52 -43.13 42.79 41.53
CA PRO A 52 -41.98 42.42 42.37
C PRO A 52 -42.14 41.34 43.49
N ARG A 53 -41.01 41.02 44.17
CA ARG A 53 -40.88 40.69 45.62
C ARG A 53 -41.60 39.43 46.22
N SER A 54 -41.23 38.89 47.40
CA SER A 54 -39.93 38.78 48.10
C SER A 54 -40.03 37.98 49.43
N SER A 55 -39.16 36.98 49.64
CA SER A 55 -38.62 36.50 50.95
C SER A 55 -37.62 35.36 50.67
N ASN A 56 -36.35 35.37 51.10
CA ASN A 56 -35.74 35.42 52.44
C ASN A 56 -35.98 34.12 53.24
N CYS A 57 -34.97 33.43 53.78
CA CYS A 57 -33.86 33.95 54.60
C CYS A 57 -32.57 33.08 54.65
N HIS A 58 -31.44 33.73 55.01
CA HIS A 58 -30.20 33.23 55.67
C HIS A 58 -29.31 32.16 54.97
N ASN A 59 -27.97 32.18 55.09
CA ASN A 59 -27.05 33.16 55.72
C ASN A 59 -25.63 33.15 55.07
N LEU A 60 -24.83 34.20 55.33
CA LEU A 60 -23.44 34.37 54.84
C LEU A 60 -22.37 34.00 55.90
N ASN A 61 -21.11 33.80 55.48
CA ASN A 61 -20.00 34.73 55.80
C ASN A 61 -18.63 34.38 55.13
N GLN A 62 -18.22 35.24 54.20
CA GLN A 62 -16.98 36.08 54.12
C GLN A 62 -15.73 35.69 54.97
N PHE A 63 -14.47 36.01 54.58
CA PHE A 63 -13.95 37.35 54.20
C PHE A 63 -12.70 37.41 53.28
N ASN A 64 -12.44 38.60 52.73
CA ASN A 64 -11.26 39.05 51.95
C ASN A 64 -10.21 39.80 52.82
N ASN A 65 -9.10 40.29 52.21
CA ASN A 65 -8.43 41.63 52.36
C ASN A 65 -6.88 41.56 52.14
N TYR A 66 -6.09 42.60 51.76
CA TYR A 66 -6.35 43.95 51.18
C TYR A 66 -5.10 44.59 50.49
N GLN A 67 -5.35 45.41 49.45
CA GLN A 67 -4.79 46.75 49.05
C GLN A 67 -3.29 47.20 49.14
N TYR A 68 -2.73 47.55 47.96
CA TYR A 68 -2.37 48.91 47.42
C TYR A 68 -1.36 49.94 48.05
N TYR A 69 -0.60 50.60 47.13
CA TYR A 69 -0.29 52.05 46.93
C TYR A 69 1.15 52.67 47.03
N SER A 70 1.52 53.37 45.93
CA SER A 70 2.33 54.62 45.73
C SER A 70 3.85 54.77 46.02
N GLN A 71 4.62 55.05 44.94
CA GLN A 71 5.33 56.33 44.56
C GLN A 71 6.36 56.99 45.52
N ASP A 72 7.43 57.71 45.08
CA ASP A 72 7.95 58.07 43.73
C ASP A 72 9.43 58.57 43.78
N ILE A 73 10.08 58.80 42.60
CA ILE A 73 11.23 59.75 42.36
C ILE A 73 12.62 59.39 43.00
N ASN A 74 13.82 59.45 42.35
CA ASN A 74 14.22 59.81 40.97
C ASN A 74 15.61 59.25 40.50
N HIS A 75 15.81 59.16 39.18
CA HIS A 75 17.06 59.13 38.35
C HIS A 75 18.39 58.46 38.82
N THR A 76 18.93 57.50 38.04
CA THR A 76 20.07 57.69 37.08
C THR A 76 20.48 56.40 36.31
N SER A 77 21.37 56.56 35.33
CA SER A 77 21.81 55.72 34.19
C SER A 77 22.51 54.35 34.39
N SER A 78 22.28 53.46 33.40
CA SER A 78 23.24 52.52 32.72
C SER A 78 23.94 51.32 33.41
N LEU A 79 23.77 50.12 32.79
CA LEU A 79 24.74 49.08 32.33
C LEU A 79 26.24 49.10 32.78
N PRO A 80 27.03 47.99 32.61
CA PRO A 80 26.81 46.55 32.87
C PRO A 80 28.04 45.83 33.52
N ILE A 81 27.95 44.58 34.03
CA ILE A 81 29.12 43.81 34.58
C ILE A 81 29.11 42.31 34.16
N LEU A 82 30.31 41.67 34.17
CA LEU A 82 30.69 40.38 33.57
C LEU A 82 30.73 39.17 34.54
N SER A 83 30.72 37.97 33.91
CA SER A 83 31.58 36.76 34.17
C SER A 83 32.83 36.99 35.07
N PRO A 84 33.24 36.06 35.98
CA PRO A 84 34.03 34.86 35.56
C PRO A 84 34.05 33.57 36.44
N TYR A 85 34.30 32.43 35.76
CA TYR A 85 35.11 31.22 36.11
C TYR A 85 35.08 30.46 37.48
N ASN A 86 35.13 29.11 37.31
CA ASN A 86 35.96 28.08 38.01
C ASN A 86 35.45 27.15 39.15
N SER A 87 35.97 25.91 39.06
CA SER A 87 36.24 24.86 40.08
C SER A 87 35.12 24.00 40.73
N LEU A 88 35.26 22.68 40.48
CA LEU A 88 34.73 21.52 41.23
C LEU A 88 35.52 21.31 42.56
N PRO A 89 34.96 20.63 43.60
CA PRO A 89 35.03 19.15 43.66
C PRO A 89 33.90 18.37 44.39
N ASN A 90 33.97 17.04 44.18
CA ASN A 90 33.34 15.88 44.86
C ASN A 90 33.39 15.89 46.41
N PRO A 91 32.65 15.01 47.19
CA PRO A 91 32.47 13.58 46.88
C PRO A 91 31.19 12.80 47.33
N GLN A 92 30.99 11.65 46.66
CA GLN A 92 30.57 10.31 47.16
C GLN A 92 29.40 10.14 48.17
N SER A 93 28.38 9.37 47.76
CA SER A 93 27.80 8.31 48.59
C SER A 93 27.21 7.15 47.77
N LEU A 94 27.39 5.92 48.26
CA LEU A 94 26.88 4.62 47.78
C LEU A 94 26.85 3.68 49.02
N PRO A 95 26.09 2.57 49.02
CA PRO A 95 24.82 2.32 48.35
C PRO A 95 23.77 1.70 49.31
N SER A 96 22.48 1.77 48.96
CA SER A 96 21.48 0.88 49.56
C SER A 96 20.35 0.55 48.59
N ASN A 97 20.10 -0.75 48.45
CA ASN A 97 18.99 -1.35 47.71
C ASN A 97 17.65 -0.66 47.95
N ASP A 98 16.88 -0.48 46.87
CA ASP A 98 15.50 -0.95 46.86
C ASP A 98 15.20 -1.61 45.51
N ASN A 99 14.74 -2.86 45.58
CA ASN A 99 14.17 -3.60 44.45
C ASN A 99 12.64 -3.53 44.55
N VAL A 100 11.92 -3.93 43.50
CA VAL A 100 10.45 -4.03 43.47
C VAL A 100 9.72 -2.67 43.40
N ASN A 101 9.73 -2.04 42.22
CA ASN A 101 8.51 -1.95 41.38
C ASN A 101 8.71 -1.12 40.10
N ASN A 102 8.81 -1.78 38.95
CA ASN A 102 8.07 -1.39 37.75
C ASN A 102 8.04 -2.57 36.75
N MET A 103 6.87 -3.16 36.59
CA MET A 103 6.59 -4.30 35.70
C MET A 103 5.44 -3.94 34.76
N ASN A 104 5.27 -4.71 33.69
CA ASN A 104 4.15 -4.68 32.75
C ASN A 104 4.09 -3.50 31.76
N SER A 105 4.93 -3.56 30.71
CA SER A 105 4.41 -3.36 29.35
C SER A 105 4.04 -4.74 28.77
N PRO A 106 2.86 -4.91 28.12
CA PRO A 106 2.47 -6.21 27.59
C PRO A 106 3.25 -6.53 26.30
N ASN A 107 4.05 -7.59 26.34
CA ASN A 107 4.73 -8.14 25.16
C ASN A 107 3.69 -8.59 24.11
N THR A 108 3.47 -7.75 23.10
CA THR A 108 2.59 -8.03 21.97
C THR A 108 3.42 -8.23 20.71
N SER A 109 3.16 -9.32 20.01
CA SER A 109 3.86 -9.71 18.78
C SER A 109 2.98 -9.50 17.56
N ILE A 110 3.52 -9.68 16.35
CA ILE A 110 2.78 -9.44 15.10
C ILE A 110 2.85 -10.67 14.20
N ILE A 111 1.69 -11.11 13.70
CA ILE A 111 1.56 -12.07 12.59
C ILE A 111 1.20 -11.35 11.29
N ARG A 112 1.53 -11.99 10.16
CA ARG A 112 1.08 -11.58 8.83
C ARG A 112 0.19 -12.66 8.22
N VAL A 113 -0.99 -12.27 7.76
CA VAL A 113 -1.96 -13.15 7.09
C VAL A 113 -2.19 -12.64 5.67
N ASN A 114 -2.05 -13.52 4.69
CA ASN A 114 -2.27 -13.22 3.28
C ASN A 114 -3.76 -13.29 2.94
N LEU A 115 -4.19 -12.46 2.00
CA LEU A 115 -5.56 -12.35 1.52
C LEU A 115 -5.67 -12.85 0.07
N THR A 116 -6.89 -13.21 -0.33
CA THR A 116 -7.19 -13.86 -1.62
C THR A 116 -6.86 -13.01 -2.85
N ASN A 117 -6.82 -11.69 -2.69
CA ASN A 117 -6.42 -10.70 -3.70
C ASN A 117 -4.89 -10.51 -3.83
N GLY A 118 -4.08 -11.30 -3.12
CA GLY A 118 -2.62 -11.25 -3.14
C GLY A 118 -1.98 -10.22 -2.18
N THR A 119 -2.77 -9.42 -1.45
CA THR A 119 -2.24 -8.54 -0.40
C THR A 119 -2.07 -9.29 0.92
N SER A 120 -1.55 -8.62 1.96
CA SER A 120 -1.46 -9.20 3.30
C SER A 120 -1.77 -8.17 4.38
N LYS A 121 -2.39 -8.61 5.46
CA LYS A 121 -2.61 -7.80 6.67
C LYS A 121 -1.70 -8.26 7.79
N SER A 122 -1.30 -7.32 8.64
CA SER A 122 -0.51 -7.59 9.84
C SER A 122 -1.39 -7.38 11.08
N ILE A 123 -1.41 -8.33 12.00
CA ILE A 123 -2.21 -8.29 13.23
C ILE A 123 -1.31 -8.41 14.45
N ARG A 124 -1.52 -7.50 15.40
CA ARG A 124 -0.91 -7.54 16.73
C ARG A 124 -1.65 -8.58 17.59
N TYR A 125 -0.91 -9.42 18.30
CA TYR A 125 -1.42 -10.49 19.15
C TYR A 125 -0.67 -10.56 20.48
N ASP A 126 -1.30 -11.17 21.49
CA ASP A 126 -0.72 -11.48 22.79
C ASP A 126 -0.69 -13.01 23.04
N SER A 127 -0.15 -13.42 24.18
CA SER A 127 -0.09 -14.85 24.58
C SER A 127 -1.46 -15.50 24.87
N GLN A 128 -2.56 -14.74 24.82
CA GLN A 128 -3.94 -15.22 24.98
C GLN A 128 -4.78 -15.04 23.70
N THR A 129 -4.15 -14.70 22.58
CA THR A 129 -4.82 -14.47 21.31
C THR A 129 -4.99 -15.80 20.56
N ASN A 130 -6.25 -16.18 20.33
CA ASN A 130 -6.61 -17.36 19.55
C ASN A 130 -6.86 -17.02 18.07
N ILE A 131 -6.88 -18.05 17.22
CA ILE A 131 -7.12 -17.93 15.78
C ILE A 131 -8.48 -17.25 15.49
N GLU A 132 -9.50 -17.51 16.31
CA GLU A 132 -10.82 -16.85 16.27
C GLU A 132 -10.74 -15.31 16.37
N LYS A 133 -10.08 -14.77 17.41
CA LYS A 133 -9.85 -13.32 17.56
C LYS A 133 -9.14 -12.73 16.34
N VAL A 134 -8.16 -13.44 15.79
CA VAL A 134 -7.43 -13.00 14.58
C VAL A 134 -8.36 -12.93 13.37
N ILE A 135 -9.21 -13.93 13.15
CA ILE A 135 -10.21 -13.93 12.06
C ILE A 135 -11.16 -12.74 12.22
N HIS A 136 -11.71 -12.52 13.43
CA HIS A 136 -12.64 -11.41 13.69
C HIS A 136 -12.01 -10.04 13.39
N VAL A 137 -10.75 -9.82 13.77
CA VAL A 137 -10.01 -8.58 13.48
C VAL A 137 -9.71 -8.41 11.98
N LEU A 138 -9.43 -9.49 11.24
CA LEU A 138 -9.26 -9.42 9.79
C LEU A 138 -10.53 -8.99 9.08
N LEU A 139 -11.66 -9.62 9.44
CA LEU A 139 -12.96 -9.45 8.79
C LEU A 139 -13.59 -8.09 9.09
N ALA A 140 -13.54 -7.64 10.35
CA ALA A 140 -13.96 -6.28 10.72
C ALA A 140 -13.18 -5.21 9.92
N GLY A 141 -11.85 -5.37 9.78
CA GLY A 141 -11.05 -4.49 8.94
C GLY A 141 -11.22 -4.68 7.42
N LEU A 142 -12.00 -5.68 6.98
CA LEU A 142 -12.41 -5.89 5.58
C LEU A 142 -13.86 -5.44 5.33
N ASN A 143 -14.51 -4.84 6.32
CA ASN A 143 -15.95 -4.50 6.32
C ASN A 143 -16.88 -5.71 6.13
N ILE A 144 -16.42 -6.92 6.47
CA ILE A 144 -17.23 -8.14 6.44
C ILE A 144 -17.94 -8.27 7.80
N ASP A 145 -19.26 -8.53 7.77
CA ASP A 145 -20.06 -8.62 8.98
C ASP A 145 -19.62 -9.77 9.90
N SER A 146 -19.73 -9.51 11.21
CA SER A 146 -19.64 -10.49 12.28
C SER A 146 -20.47 -11.77 12.06
N VAL A 147 -21.63 -11.70 11.42
CA VAL A 147 -22.47 -12.87 11.08
C VAL A 147 -21.71 -13.85 10.17
N SER A 148 -20.87 -13.34 9.27
CA SER A 148 -20.06 -14.17 8.37
C SER A 148 -18.85 -14.81 9.04
N ASN A 149 -18.47 -14.43 10.27
CA ASN A 149 -17.22 -14.86 10.93
C ASN A 149 -17.02 -16.38 10.91
N LEU A 150 -18.08 -17.15 11.20
CA LEU A 150 -18.05 -18.61 11.25
C LEU A 150 -17.86 -19.27 9.86
N ARG A 151 -17.91 -18.53 8.75
CA ARG A 151 -17.61 -19.03 7.41
C ARG A 151 -16.12 -19.05 7.07
N PHE A 152 -15.32 -18.27 7.80
CA PHE A 152 -13.91 -18.06 7.52
C PHE A 152 -12.99 -18.91 8.39
N SER A 153 -11.76 -19.11 7.93
CA SER A 153 -10.71 -19.81 8.67
C SER A 153 -9.33 -19.40 8.20
N LEU A 154 -8.34 -19.57 9.07
CA LEU A 154 -6.93 -19.47 8.69
C LEU A 154 -6.39 -20.82 8.23
N ARG A 155 -5.63 -20.79 7.15
CA ARG A 155 -4.87 -21.92 6.61
C ARG A 155 -3.38 -21.61 6.68
N LEU A 156 -2.57 -22.65 6.87
CA LEU A 156 -1.12 -22.62 6.76
C LEU A 156 -0.71 -23.33 5.45
N THR A 157 0.09 -22.68 4.59
CA THR A 157 0.43 -23.16 3.23
C THR A 157 1.92 -23.00 2.90
N THR A 158 2.45 -23.88 2.04
CA THR A 158 3.82 -23.81 1.48
C THR A 158 3.93 -22.83 0.29
N PHE A 159 5.14 -22.67 -0.27
CA PHE A 159 5.41 -21.77 -1.40
C PHE A 159 6.49 -22.36 -2.32
N PRO A 160 6.38 -22.24 -3.67
CA PRO A 160 5.36 -21.52 -4.44
C PRO A 160 4.20 -22.39 -4.94
N HIS A 161 3.11 -21.76 -5.38
CA HIS A 161 2.07 -22.45 -6.16
C HIS A 161 2.58 -22.74 -7.59
N GLY A 162 3.23 -23.89 -7.77
CA GLY A 162 3.68 -24.37 -9.07
C GLY A 162 3.79 -25.90 -9.09
N GLN A 163 3.05 -26.53 -10.02
CA GLN A 163 2.94 -27.99 -10.21
C GLN A 163 2.34 -28.79 -9.04
N GLY A 164 1.13 -29.31 -9.25
CA GLY A 164 0.72 -30.57 -8.60
C GLY A 164 0.23 -30.53 -7.15
N VAL A 165 -0.47 -29.47 -6.72
CA VAL A 165 -1.15 -29.47 -5.40
C VAL A 165 -2.12 -30.66 -5.29
N GLN A 166 -1.70 -31.70 -4.57
CA GLN A 166 -2.59 -32.62 -3.86
C GLN A 166 -2.91 -31.99 -2.49
N ASN A 167 -3.94 -32.48 -1.80
CA ASN A 167 -4.51 -31.87 -0.58
C ASN A 167 -3.59 -31.91 0.68
N ASN A 168 -2.29 -32.17 0.52
CA ASN A 168 -1.39 -32.62 1.58
C ASN A 168 -0.41 -31.54 2.08
N GLU A 169 -0.28 -30.39 1.40
CA GLU A 169 0.66 -29.30 1.77
C GLU A 169 -0.03 -28.08 2.42
N SER A 170 -1.21 -28.27 3.01
CA SER A 170 -1.88 -27.20 3.76
C SER A 170 -2.59 -27.71 5.00
N ILE A 171 -2.59 -26.91 6.07
CA ILE A 171 -3.19 -27.27 7.36
C ILE A 171 -4.18 -26.17 7.76
N TRP A 172 -5.42 -26.54 8.05
CA TRP A 172 -6.44 -25.61 8.54
C TRP A 172 -6.33 -25.43 10.06
N LEU A 173 -6.25 -24.17 10.50
CA LEU A 173 -6.05 -23.81 11.89
C LEU A 173 -7.39 -23.69 12.61
N HIS A 174 -7.56 -24.44 13.69
CA HIS A 174 -8.80 -24.46 14.47
C HIS A 174 -8.98 -23.14 15.27
N PRO A 175 -10.20 -22.56 15.35
CA PRO A 175 -10.40 -21.24 15.97
C PRO A 175 -9.92 -21.13 17.43
N LYS A 176 -10.01 -22.23 18.21
CA LYS A 176 -9.63 -22.25 19.64
C LYS A 176 -8.11 -22.36 19.88
N LEU A 177 -7.29 -22.51 18.84
CA LEU A 177 -5.82 -22.56 18.97
C LEU A 177 -5.26 -21.19 19.38
N ILE A 178 -4.34 -21.16 20.34
CA ILE A 178 -3.55 -19.95 20.65
C ILE A 178 -2.48 -19.78 19.57
N ILE A 179 -2.34 -18.58 19.02
CA ILE A 179 -1.47 -18.37 17.87
C ILE A 179 0.02 -18.50 18.20
N GLN A 180 0.41 -18.22 19.45
CA GLN A 180 1.76 -18.50 19.95
C GLN A 180 2.09 -20.00 19.89
N ASP A 181 1.16 -20.89 20.23
CA ASP A 181 1.38 -22.34 20.17
C ASP A 181 1.52 -22.83 18.73
N VAL A 182 0.72 -22.28 17.81
CA VAL A 182 0.82 -22.55 16.37
C VAL A 182 2.20 -22.11 15.85
N LEU A 183 2.68 -20.93 16.23
CA LEU A 183 4.01 -20.46 15.84
C LEU A 183 5.11 -21.35 16.42
N ASN A 184 5.01 -21.73 17.70
CA ASN A 184 5.97 -22.63 18.35
C ASN A 184 6.08 -23.97 17.59
N LEU A 185 4.95 -24.61 17.26
CA LEU A 185 4.92 -25.94 16.65
C LEU A 185 5.33 -25.98 15.17
N TYR A 186 5.01 -24.92 14.40
CA TYR A 186 5.27 -24.91 12.96
C TYR A 186 6.52 -24.11 12.55
N PHE A 187 7.13 -23.32 13.45
CA PHE A 187 8.24 -22.42 13.08
C PHE A 187 9.50 -22.47 13.98
N LEU A 188 9.56 -23.28 15.06
CA LEU A 188 10.79 -23.37 15.88
C LEU A 188 11.92 -24.22 15.26
N ASP A 189 11.62 -25.24 14.45
CA ASP A 189 12.63 -26.07 13.78
C ASP A 189 13.20 -25.36 12.53
N ASN A 190 14.28 -24.61 12.73
CA ASN A 190 14.97 -23.78 11.74
C ASN A 190 15.58 -24.52 10.52
N THR A 191 15.38 -25.84 10.37
CA THR A 191 16.05 -26.66 9.35
C THR A 191 15.22 -26.95 8.09
N SER A 192 13.90 -26.71 8.08
CA SER A 192 13.06 -27.11 6.93
C SER A 192 11.77 -26.31 6.65
N LYS A 193 11.37 -25.31 7.46
CA LYS A 193 10.01 -24.72 7.40
C LYS A 193 9.90 -23.24 6.97
N ASN A 194 10.93 -22.65 6.37
CA ASN A 194 10.95 -21.24 5.89
C ASN A 194 9.97 -20.89 4.75
N HIS A 195 9.06 -21.79 4.37
CA HIS A 195 8.11 -21.63 3.27
C HIS A 195 6.65 -21.47 3.73
N LEU A 196 6.36 -21.61 5.03
CA LEU A 196 5.00 -21.61 5.56
C LEU A 196 4.40 -20.20 5.71
N LYS A 197 3.16 -20.02 5.25
CA LYS A 197 2.42 -18.75 5.23
C LYS A 197 1.01 -18.92 5.81
N PHE A 198 0.55 -17.93 6.58
CA PHE A 198 -0.86 -17.84 6.99
C PHE A 198 -1.71 -17.23 5.87
N GLU A 199 -2.91 -17.75 5.65
CA GLU A 199 -3.83 -17.33 4.59
C GLU A 199 -5.26 -17.29 5.16
N LEU A 200 -5.98 -16.17 4.97
CA LEU A 200 -7.41 -16.08 5.30
C LEU A 200 -8.25 -16.54 4.12
N ARG A 201 -9.13 -17.51 4.36
CA ARG A 201 -10.05 -18.04 3.36
C ARG A 201 -11.45 -18.24 3.92
N MET A 202 -12.45 -18.14 3.05
CA MET A 202 -13.75 -18.73 3.32
C MET A 202 -13.66 -20.24 3.09
N ARG A 203 -14.16 -21.03 4.05
CA ARG A 203 -14.19 -22.51 3.99
C ARG A 203 -15.61 -23.06 4.04
N PHE A 204 -16.47 -22.53 4.91
CA PHE A 204 -17.81 -23.05 5.15
C PHE A 204 -18.83 -22.34 4.26
N ILE A 205 -18.81 -22.73 2.99
CA ILE A 205 -19.62 -22.17 1.91
C ILE A 205 -21.08 -22.64 2.08
N PRO A 206 -22.08 -21.74 1.98
CA PRO A 206 -23.50 -22.12 2.00
C PRO A 206 -23.93 -22.71 0.65
N ASP A 207 -24.99 -23.52 0.68
CA ASP A 207 -25.68 -24.03 -0.52
C ASP A 207 -26.35 -22.88 -1.30
N GLY A 208 -27.00 -21.97 -0.55
CA GLY A 208 -27.65 -20.77 -1.08
C GLY A 208 -26.71 -19.60 -1.36
N LEU A 209 -26.07 -19.58 -2.53
CA LEU A 209 -25.21 -18.47 -2.97
C LEU A 209 -25.99 -17.18 -3.27
N GLN A 210 -27.28 -17.27 -3.62
CA GLN A 210 -28.12 -16.10 -3.93
C GLN A 210 -28.57 -15.39 -2.64
N GLU A 211 -28.91 -16.18 -1.63
CA GLU A 211 -29.26 -15.80 -0.27
C GLU A 211 -28.05 -15.19 0.43
N MET A 212 -26.87 -15.82 0.26
CA MET A 212 -25.60 -15.28 0.74
C MET A 212 -25.27 -13.91 0.12
N TYR A 213 -25.50 -13.69 -1.17
CA TYR A 213 -25.32 -12.36 -1.77
C TYR A 213 -26.30 -11.32 -1.22
N GLN A 214 -27.51 -11.71 -0.82
CA GLN A 214 -28.52 -10.81 -0.27
C GLN A 214 -28.30 -10.46 1.21
N ALA A 215 -27.72 -11.37 2.00
CA ALA A 215 -27.50 -11.20 3.44
C ALA A 215 -26.04 -10.85 3.83
N GLU A 216 -25.06 -11.25 3.02
CA GLU A 216 -23.63 -11.24 3.35
C GLU A 216 -22.77 -10.75 2.16
N THR A 217 -23.18 -9.64 1.52
CA THR A 217 -22.62 -9.12 0.26
C THR A 217 -21.08 -9.14 0.18
N ASP A 218 -20.39 -8.56 1.17
CA ASP A 218 -18.93 -8.45 1.16
C ASP A 218 -18.23 -9.80 1.37
N ALA A 219 -18.84 -10.72 2.12
CA ALA A 219 -18.36 -12.09 2.26
C ALA A 219 -18.52 -12.88 0.95
N PHE A 220 -19.63 -12.66 0.22
CA PHE A 220 -19.85 -13.23 -1.12
C PHE A 220 -18.85 -12.67 -2.15
N LEU A 221 -18.55 -11.38 -2.10
CA LEU A 221 -17.53 -10.76 -2.96
C LEU A 221 -16.11 -11.24 -2.62
N TYR A 222 -15.81 -11.51 -1.35
CA TYR A 222 -14.55 -12.16 -0.94
C TYR A 222 -14.44 -13.59 -1.50
N LEU A 223 -15.54 -14.37 -1.44
CA LEU A 223 -15.60 -15.71 -2.03
C LEU A 223 -15.41 -15.67 -3.56
N TYR A 224 -15.98 -14.68 -4.25
CA TYR A 224 -15.73 -14.49 -5.69
C TYR A 224 -14.24 -14.27 -6.01
N GLU A 225 -13.57 -13.36 -5.29
CA GLU A 225 -12.14 -13.09 -5.50
C GLU A 225 -11.26 -14.28 -5.09
N GLN A 226 -11.64 -15.05 -4.06
CA GLN A 226 -11.01 -16.34 -3.71
C GLN A 226 -11.02 -17.31 -4.90
N LEU A 227 -12.20 -17.59 -5.43
CA LEU A 227 -12.38 -18.56 -6.52
C LEU A 227 -11.72 -18.12 -7.83
N LYS A 228 -11.67 -16.81 -8.08
CA LYS A 228 -10.94 -16.20 -9.20
C LYS A 228 -9.42 -16.38 -9.06
N SER A 229 -8.89 -16.26 -7.85
CA SER A 229 -7.47 -16.50 -7.52
C SER A 229 -7.11 -17.98 -7.73
N ASP A 230 -7.91 -18.90 -7.17
CA ASP A 230 -7.72 -20.35 -7.33
C ASP A 230 -7.83 -20.78 -8.80
N TYR A 231 -8.80 -20.24 -9.54
CA TYR A 231 -9.00 -20.50 -10.96
C TYR A 231 -7.74 -20.21 -11.78
N LEU A 232 -7.19 -18.99 -11.66
CA LEU A 232 -6.02 -18.57 -12.42
C LEU A 232 -4.78 -19.39 -12.05
N ALA A 233 -4.57 -19.71 -10.76
CA ALA A 233 -3.41 -20.44 -10.29
C ALA A 233 -3.44 -21.95 -10.59
N GLN A 234 -4.62 -22.60 -10.49
CA GLN A 234 -4.70 -24.07 -10.42
C GLN A 234 -5.53 -24.72 -11.53
N ILE A 235 -6.48 -24.01 -12.14
CA ILE A 235 -7.50 -24.58 -13.04
C ILE A 235 -7.32 -24.11 -14.48
N ALA A 236 -7.06 -22.82 -14.69
CA ALA A 236 -7.11 -22.18 -16.01
C ALA A 236 -6.17 -22.83 -17.04
N TRP A 237 -5.01 -23.34 -16.62
CA TRP A 237 -4.05 -24.02 -17.49
C TRP A 237 -4.39 -25.49 -17.80
N ARG A 238 -5.39 -26.07 -17.14
CA ARG A 238 -5.82 -27.48 -17.31
C ARG A 238 -7.07 -27.67 -18.17
N ILE A 239 -7.81 -26.60 -18.42
CA ILE A 239 -9.08 -26.62 -19.16
C ILE A 239 -8.88 -26.31 -20.64
N ASP A 240 -9.86 -26.66 -21.46
CA ASP A 240 -9.86 -26.35 -22.89
C ASP A 240 -9.77 -24.83 -23.15
N GLY A 241 -9.06 -24.46 -24.21
CA GLY A 241 -8.81 -23.06 -24.58
C GLY A 241 -10.08 -22.27 -24.90
N SER A 242 -11.12 -22.89 -25.46
CA SER A 242 -12.39 -22.21 -25.74
C SER A 242 -13.17 -21.92 -24.45
N LEU A 243 -13.15 -22.85 -23.48
CA LEU A 243 -13.74 -22.66 -22.16
C LEU A 243 -12.96 -21.63 -21.32
N ALA A 244 -11.64 -21.62 -21.42
CA ALA A 244 -10.81 -20.59 -20.80
C ALA A 244 -11.10 -19.18 -21.37
N ILE A 245 -11.33 -19.07 -22.69
CA ILE A 245 -11.77 -17.83 -23.33
C ILE A 245 -13.19 -17.45 -22.89
N GLU A 246 -14.11 -18.41 -22.73
CA GLU A 246 -15.46 -18.17 -22.21
C GLU A 246 -15.41 -17.57 -20.80
N ILE A 247 -14.68 -18.21 -19.87
CA ILE A 247 -14.57 -17.78 -18.47
C ILE A 247 -13.84 -16.43 -18.36
N GLY A 248 -12.70 -16.25 -19.03
CA GLY A 248 -11.98 -14.98 -19.03
C GLY A 248 -12.79 -13.82 -19.64
N SER A 249 -13.69 -14.11 -20.58
CA SER A 249 -14.59 -13.10 -21.14
C SER A 249 -15.72 -12.69 -20.20
N ILE A 250 -16.16 -13.58 -19.30
CA ILE A 250 -17.07 -13.23 -18.20
C ILE A 250 -16.34 -12.28 -17.21
N LEU A 251 -15.09 -12.58 -16.87
CA LEU A 251 -14.26 -11.73 -16.01
C LEU A 251 -14.01 -10.33 -16.63
N LEU A 252 -13.76 -10.25 -17.94
CA LEU A 252 -13.69 -8.97 -18.66
C LEU A 252 -15.04 -8.23 -18.70
N ARG A 253 -16.16 -8.93 -18.93
CA ARG A 253 -17.49 -8.31 -18.94
C ARG A 253 -17.90 -7.75 -17.57
N LYS A 254 -17.40 -8.32 -16.47
CA LYS A 254 -17.47 -7.69 -15.14
C LYS A 254 -16.68 -6.37 -15.11
N ARG A 255 -15.37 -6.43 -15.41
CA ARG A 255 -14.43 -5.27 -15.35
C ARG A 255 -14.87 -4.06 -16.20
N PHE A 256 -15.52 -4.32 -17.33
CA PHE A 256 -15.97 -3.32 -18.30
C PHE A 256 -17.50 -3.27 -18.39
N SER A 257 -18.16 -3.09 -17.24
CA SER A 257 -19.62 -3.19 -17.10
C SER A 257 -20.43 -2.17 -17.90
N SER A 258 -19.82 -1.09 -18.37
CA SER A 258 -20.40 -0.03 -19.21
C SER A 258 -20.32 -0.29 -20.73
N LEU A 259 -19.77 -1.43 -21.17
CA LEU A 259 -19.74 -1.79 -22.59
C LEU A 259 -21.09 -2.32 -23.09
N THR A 260 -21.55 -1.82 -24.24
CA THR A 260 -22.80 -2.23 -24.89
C THR A 260 -22.50 -3.09 -26.12
N PRO A 261 -23.44 -3.95 -26.59
CA PRO A 261 -23.22 -4.85 -27.73
C PRO A 261 -22.65 -4.14 -28.98
N CYS A 262 -23.10 -2.91 -29.23
CA CYS A 262 -22.71 -2.07 -30.37
C CYS A 262 -21.41 -1.27 -30.17
N ASN A 263 -20.81 -1.24 -28.97
CA ASN A 263 -19.59 -0.47 -28.69
C ASN A 263 -18.36 -1.32 -28.29
N ILE A 264 -18.52 -2.61 -27.93
CA ILE A 264 -17.42 -3.50 -27.52
C ILE A 264 -16.24 -3.47 -28.50
N GLU A 265 -16.47 -3.59 -29.81
CA GLU A 265 -15.40 -3.58 -30.83
C GLU A 265 -14.56 -2.29 -30.87
N LYS A 266 -15.14 -1.16 -30.44
CA LYS A 266 -14.49 0.16 -30.48
C LYS A 266 -14.04 0.67 -29.11
N LYS A 267 -14.50 0.04 -28.03
CA LYS A 267 -14.24 0.47 -26.63
C LYS A 267 -13.60 -0.59 -25.73
N LEU A 268 -13.53 -1.87 -26.13
CA LEU A 268 -12.72 -2.88 -25.44
C LEU A 268 -11.24 -2.61 -25.74
N ASN A 269 -10.67 -1.64 -25.04
CA ASN A 269 -9.31 -1.18 -25.24
C ASN A 269 -8.32 -2.20 -24.64
N PHE A 270 -7.83 -3.10 -25.49
CA PHE A 270 -6.80 -4.07 -25.12
C PHE A 270 -5.52 -3.40 -24.60
N ASP A 271 -5.20 -2.18 -25.04
CA ASP A 271 -3.99 -1.48 -24.63
C ASP A 271 -4.15 -0.87 -23.20
N ILE A 272 -5.36 -0.86 -22.63
CA ILE A 272 -5.61 -0.69 -21.19
C ILE A 272 -5.44 -2.03 -20.44
N ILE A 273 -5.95 -3.13 -21.01
CA ILE A 273 -5.77 -4.48 -20.45
C ILE A 273 -4.28 -4.83 -20.33
N ASP A 274 -3.51 -4.52 -21.37
CA ASP A 274 -2.06 -4.71 -21.45
C ASP A 274 -1.27 -3.81 -20.47
N LYS A 275 -1.83 -2.66 -20.06
CA LYS A 275 -1.28 -1.80 -18.98
C LYS A 275 -1.62 -2.29 -17.56
N GLU A 276 -2.78 -2.92 -17.37
CA GLU A 276 -3.27 -3.42 -16.07
C GLU A 276 -2.73 -4.81 -15.67
N GLY A 277 -1.79 -5.38 -16.43
CA GLY A 277 -1.19 -6.70 -16.19
C GLY A 277 -1.36 -7.71 -17.34
N GLY A 278 -1.93 -7.29 -18.47
CA GLY A 278 -2.07 -8.11 -19.67
C GLY A 278 -3.22 -9.12 -19.62
N LEU A 279 -3.41 -9.77 -20.77
CA LEU A 279 -4.39 -10.85 -20.93
C LEU A 279 -4.19 -12.00 -19.93
N LYS A 280 -2.96 -12.20 -19.42
CA LYS A 280 -2.62 -13.19 -18.38
C LYS A 280 -3.44 -13.06 -17.09
N LYS A 281 -3.97 -11.85 -16.80
CA LYS A 281 -4.85 -11.57 -15.64
C LYS A 281 -6.27 -12.13 -15.78
N TYR A 282 -6.65 -12.59 -16.97
CA TYR A 282 -7.99 -13.06 -17.34
C TYR A 282 -8.00 -14.42 -18.06
N PHE A 283 -6.90 -14.78 -18.74
CA PHE A 283 -6.75 -15.98 -19.56
C PHE A 283 -5.44 -16.70 -19.22
N PRO A 284 -5.38 -18.05 -19.26
CA PRO A 284 -4.17 -18.80 -19.01
C PRO A 284 -3.10 -18.52 -20.08
N GLU A 285 -1.83 -18.58 -19.70
CA GLU A 285 -0.71 -18.24 -20.59
C GLU A 285 -0.69 -19.05 -21.89
N GLY A 286 -1.02 -20.34 -21.85
CA GLY A 286 -1.12 -21.17 -23.07
C GLY A 286 -2.14 -20.65 -24.09
N VAL A 287 -3.24 -20.02 -23.66
CA VAL A 287 -4.21 -19.37 -24.57
C VAL A 287 -3.67 -18.05 -25.12
N VAL A 288 -2.89 -17.31 -24.33
CA VAL A 288 -2.31 -16.02 -24.73
C VAL A 288 -1.14 -16.19 -25.71
N VAL A 289 -0.36 -17.27 -25.56
CA VAL A 289 0.85 -17.55 -26.36
C VAL A 289 0.55 -18.35 -27.63
N ASN A 290 -0.34 -19.36 -27.58
CA ASN A 290 -0.55 -20.25 -28.73
C ASN A 290 -1.47 -19.65 -29.80
N GLU A 291 -2.32 -18.67 -29.46
CA GLU A 291 -3.21 -18.02 -30.41
C GLU A 291 -2.63 -16.74 -31.01
N LYS A 292 -2.83 -16.55 -32.32
CA LYS A 292 -2.32 -15.36 -33.01
C LYS A 292 -3.05 -14.12 -32.46
N PRO A 293 -2.38 -13.02 -32.06
CA PRO A 293 -3.03 -11.90 -31.36
C PRO A 293 -4.27 -11.31 -32.05
N LYS A 294 -4.29 -11.25 -33.40
CA LYS A 294 -5.48 -10.81 -34.17
C LYS A 294 -6.66 -11.79 -34.09
N ASN A 295 -6.39 -13.10 -33.99
CA ASN A 295 -7.42 -14.12 -33.77
C ASN A 295 -7.91 -14.10 -32.32
N LEU A 296 -6.98 -14.07 -31.35
CA LEU A 296 -7.31 -14.00 -29.92
C LEU A 296 -8.16 -12.76 -29.58
N ARG A 297 -7.77 -11.56 -30.04
CA ARG A 297 -8.57 -10.34 -29.85
C ARG A 297 -9.99 -10.49 -30.46
N LYS A 298 -10.15 -11.18 -31.61
CA LYS A 298 -11.46 -11.48 -32.23
C LYS A 298 -12.29 -12.50 -31.44
N MET A 299 -11.67 -13.57 -30.93
CA MET A 299 -12.33 -14.57 -30.10
C MET A 299 -12.84 -13.97 -28.79
N ILE A 300 -12.00 -13.18 -28.10
CA ILE A 300 -12.36 -12.45 -26.88
C ILE A 300 -13.52 -11.47 -27.15
N VAL A 301 -13.44 -10.64 -28.20
CA VAL A 301 -14.55 -9.72 -28.56
C VAL A 301 -15.86 -10.45 -28.78
N ASN A 302 -15.84 -11.59 -29.49
CA ASN A 302 -17.05 -12.39 -29.74
C ASN A 302 -17.59 -13.05 -28.46
N ALA A 303 -16.72 -13.53 -27.58
CA ALA A 303 -17.12 -14.08 -26.28
C ALA A 303 -17.66 -13.00 -25.34
N VAL A 304 -17.03 -11.83 -25.23
CA VAL A 304 -17.54 -10.69 -24.44
C VAL A 304 -18.91 -10.22 -24.95
N LYS A 305 -19.16 -10.24 -26.27
CA LYS A 305 -20.51 -10.00 -26.84
C LYS A 305 -21.56 -11.01 -26.34
N LYS A 306 -21.22 -12.31 -26.22
CA LYS A 306 -22.12 -13.36 -25.67
C LYS A 306 -22.60 -13.03 -24.25
N TYR A 307 -21.77 -12.36 -23.45
CA TYR A 307 -22.11 -11.93 -22.08
C TYR A 307 -22.58 -10.48 -21.95
N SER A 308 -22.58 -9.70 -23.04
CA SER A 308 -22.83 -8.24 -23.02
C SER A 308 -24.11 -7.81 -22.29
N LYS A 309 -25.15 -8.67 -22.30
CA LYS A 309 -26.45 -8.45 -21.67
C LYS A 309 -26.51 -8.66 -20.16
N PHE A 310 -25.52 -9.31 -19.55
CA PHE A 310 -25.51 -9.61 -18.11
C PHE A 310 -24.92 -8.46 -17.31
N SER A 311 -25.52 -8.17 -16.16
CA SER A 311 -24.96 -7.27 -15.16
C SER A 311 -23.64 -7.79 -14.57
N GLU A 312 -22.96 -6.92 -13.83
CA GLU A 312 -21.73 -7.25 -13.10
C GLU A 312 -21.92 -8.41 -12.11
N ILE A 313 -23.05 -8.43 -11.39
CA ILE A 313 -23.39 -9.49 -10.44
C ILE A 313 -23.78 -10.81 -11.14
N GLU A 314 -24.53 -10.77 -12.24
CA GLU A 314 -24.82 -11.97 -13.04
C GLU A 314 -23.54 -12.58 -13.65
N CYS A 315 -22.52 -11.76 -13.96
CA CYS A 315 -21.22 -12.27 -14.38
C CYS A 315 -20.50 -13.01 -13.24
N ILE A 316 -20.57 -12.51 -11.99
CA ILE A 316 -20.05 -13.21 -10.81
C ILE A 316 -20.76 -14.57 -10.61
N PHE A 317 -22.10 -14.59 -10.64
CA PHE A 317 -22.86 -15.85 -10.50
C PHE A 317 -22.53 -16.85 -11.62
N LYS A 318 -22.36 -16.39 -12.87
CA LYS A 318 -21.93 -17.26 -13.96
C LYS A 318 -20.52 -17.80 -13.77
N PHE A 319 -19.58 -16.98 -13.31
CA PHE A 319 -18.23 -17.43 -12.96
C PHE A 319 -18.29 -18.54 -11.90
N MET A 320 -19.03 -18.32 -10.80
CA MET A 320 -19.23 -19.36 -9.77
C MET A 320 -19.88 -20.63 -10.33
N GLN A 321 -20.88 -20.54 -11.21
CA GLN A 321 -21.51 -21.70 -11.86
C GLN A 321 -20.53 -22.52 -12.72
N HIS A 322 -19.49 -21.91 -13.29
CA HIS A 322 -18.39 -22.65 -13.93
C HIS A 322 -17.46 -23.28 -12.87
N MET A 323 -17.16 -22.59 -11.77
CA MET A 323 -16.29 -23.12 -10.71
C MET A 323 -16.91 -24.31 -9.96
N ILE A 324 -18.23 -24.35 -9.71
CA ILE A 324 -18.91 -25.53 -9.13
C ILE A 324 -18.67 -26.77 -10.02
N LYS A 325 -18.64 -26.60 -11.34
CA LYS A 325 -18.48 -27.69 -12.31
C LYS A 325 -17.03 -28.11 -12.55
N LEU A 326 -16.07 -27.19 -12.40
CA LEU A 326 -14.65 -27.42 -12.68
C LEU A 326 -13.82 -27.74 -11.43
N ALA A 327 -14.24 -27.25 -10.26
CA ALA A 327 -13.49 -27.36 -9.02
C ALA A 327 -14.24 -28.09 -7.90
N HIS A 328 -15.58 -28.18 -7.98
CA HIS A 328 -16.45 -28.58 -6.86
C HIS A 328 -16.13 -27.81 -5.57
N PHE A 329 -15.89 -26.49 -5.68
CA PHE A 329 -15.42 -25.68 -4.54
C PHE A 329 -16.37 -25.67 -3.33
N ASP A 330 -17.64 -26.00 -3.54
CA ASP A 330 -18.69 -26.20 -2.54
C ASP A 330 -18.55 -27.50 -1.72
N THR A 331 -17.66 -28.42 -2.12
CA THR A 331 -17.51 -29.75 -1.54
C THR A 331 -16.04 -30.18 -1.50
N GLU A 332 -15.46 -30.31 -0.30
CA GLU A 332 -14.15 -30.96 -0.16
C GLU A 332 -14.31 -32.49 -0.24
N ILE A 333 -13.37 -33.15 -0.93
CA ILE A 333 -13.37 -34.61 -1.13
C ILE A 333 -12.13 -35.21 -0.45
N PHE A 334 -12.35 -36.18 0.43
CA PHE A 334 -11.30 -36.87 1.19
C PHE A 334 -11.28 -38.37 0.83
N ARG A 335 -10.10 -38.90 0.52
CA ARG A 335 -9.92 -40.35 0.40
C ARG A 335 -9.74 -40.95 1.79
N VAL A 336 -10.61 -41.89 2.14
CA VAL A 336 -10.65 -42.56 3.44
C VAL A 336 -10.70 -44.07 3.26
N SER A 337 -10.48 -44.82 4.34
CA SER A 337 -10.92 -46.22 4.42
C SER A 337 -11.93 -46.38 5.55
N LEU A 338 -13.04 -47.05 5.23
CA LEU A 338 -14.12 -47.36 6.14
C LEU A 338 -13.85 -48.70 6.84
N ASP A 339 -14.09 -48.72 8.14
CA ASP A 339 -14.03 -49.90 9.02
C ASP A 339 -12.64 -50.53 9.23
N LEU A 340 -12.46 -51.15 10.40
CA LEU A 340 -11.19 -51.70 10.89
C LEU A 340 -10.91 -53.14 10.43
N GLU A 341 -11.94 -53.95 10.19
CA GLU A 341 -11.74 -55.37 9.85
C GLU A 341 -11.44 -55.61 8.37
N ARG A 342 -11.99 -54.78 7.47
CA ARG A 342 -11.81 -54.91 6.01
C ARG A 342 -11.53 -53.62 5.23
N SER A 343 -11.19 -52.51 5.92
CA SER A 343 -10.55 -51.30 5.36
C SER A 343 -11.00 -50.90 3.94
N LEU A 344 -12.30 -50.69 3.75
CA LEU A 344 -12.91 -50.46 2.44
C LEU A 344 -12.57 -49.04 1.92
N PRO A 345 -11.85 -48.86 0.80
CA PRO A 345 -11.55 -47.54 0.26
C PRO A 345 -12.82 -46.81 -0.17
N ALA A 346 -12.93 -45.54 0.21
CA ALA A 346 -14.05 -44.67 -0.13
C ALA A 346 -13.60 -43.22 -0.33
N GLU A 347 -14.38 -42.48 -1.09
CA GLU A 347 -14.32 -41.02 -1.17
C GLU A 347 -15.42 -40.42 -0.28
N LEU A 348 -15.03 -39.59 0.67
CA LEU A 348 -15.94 -38.83 1.54
C LEU A 348 -16.12 -37.43 0.97
N TYR A 349 -17.36 -37.06 0.67
CA TYR A 349 -17.79 -35.79 0.10
C TYR A 349 -18.39 -34.96 1.23
N VAL A 350 -17.81 -33.79 1.52
CA VAL A 350 -18.20 -32.94 2.65
C VAL A 350 -18.46 -31.51 2.19
N GLY A 351 -19.70 -31.04 2.33
CA GLY A 351 -20.13 -29.71 1.91
C GLY A 351 -21.62 -29.47 2.20
N ALA A 352 -22.05 -28.19 2.23
CA ALA A 352 -23.41 -27.82 2.65
C ALA A 352 -24.52 -28.53 1.85
N SER A 353 -24.32 -28.75 0.54
CA SER A 353 -25.26 -29.42 -0.35
C SER A 353 -25.39 -30.95 -0.13
N LYS A 354 -24.43 -31.57 0.56
CA LYS A 354 -24.26 -33.04 0.66
C LYS A 354 -24.19 -33.56 2.10
N ASP A 355 -24.20 -32.67 3.10
CA ASP A 355 -23.73 -32.95 4.47
C ASP A 355 -22.40 -33.73 4.43
N VAL A 356 -22.36 -34.89 5.10
CA VAL A 356 -21.31 -35.90 4.95
C VAL A 356 -21.88 -37.07 4.15
N SER A 357 -21.40 -37.23 2.93
CA SER A 357 -21.75 -38.34 2.05
C SER A 357 -20.51 -39.14 1.66
N TYR A 358 -20.67 -40.40 1.27
CA TYR A 358 -19.55 -41.26 0.83
C TYR A 358 -19.87 -42.01 -0.46
N LYS A 359 -18.83 -42.35 -1.21
CA LYS A 359 -18.89 -43.19 -2.42
C LYS A 359 -17.78 -44.24 -2.39
N THR A 360 -18.09 -45.49 -2.70
CA THR A 360 -17.11 -46.54 -3.01
C THR A 360 -17.07 -46.80 -4.52
N GLU A 361 -16.07 -47.52 -5.01
CA GLU A 361 -15.91 -47.82 -6.44
C GLU A 361 -17.13 -48.55 -7.04
N CYS A 362 -17.83 -49.35 -6.24
CA CYS A 362 -19.02 -50.11 -6.64
C CYS A 362 -20.32 -49.27 -6.68
N MET A 363 -20.28 -47.98 -6.29
CA MET A 363 -21.48 -47.15 -6.14
C MET A 363 -21.66 -46.18 -7.32
N ALA A 364 -22.87 -46.10 -7.87
CA ALA A 364 -23.19 -45.19 -8.98
C ALA A 364 -23.02 -43.70 -8.61
N GLY A 365 -23.27 -43.34 -7.35
CA GLY A 365 -23.13 -41.98 -6.82
C GLY A 365 -22.91 -41.97 -5.30
N PRO A 366 -22.61 -40.80 -4.70
CA PRO A 366 -22.43 -40.68 -3.26
C PRO A 366 -23.76 -40.87 -2.52
N VAL A 367 -23.70 -41.53 -1.36
CA VAL A 367 -24.82 -41.75 -0.44
C VAL A 367 -24.54 -41.04 0.88
N LYS A 368 -25.56 -40.41 1.47
CA LYS A 368 -25.43 -39.68 2.73
C LYS A 368 -25.11 -40.62 3.89
N LEU A 369 -24.11 -40.27 4.69
CA LEU A 369 -23.61 -41.04 5.83
C LEU A 369 -24.19 -40.53 7.15
N PHE A 370 -24.27 -39.21 7.33
CA PHE A 370 -24.96 -38.50 8.42
C PHE A 370 -25.12 -37.01 8.08
N LEU A 371 -25.97 -36.31 8.84
CA LEU A 371 -26.13 -34.85 8.78
C LEU A 371 -25.12 -34.15 9.71
N PHE A 372 -24.66 -32.94 9.36
CA PHE A 372 -23.71 -32.21 10.22
C PHE A 372 -24.24 -31.97 11.65
N LYS A 373 -25.55 -31.71 11.78
CA LYS A 373 -26.24 -31.52 13.07
C LYS A 373 -26.24 -32.75 13.98
N GLU A 374 -25.96 -33.94 13.44
CA GLU A 374 -25.97 -35.21 14.18
C GLU A 374 -24.62 -35.46 14.85
N ILE A 375 -23.56 -34.71 14.52
CA ILE A 375 -22.23 -34.87 15.12
C ILE A 375 -22.24 -34.37 16.56
N ILE A 376 -21.99 -35.28 17.51
CA ILE A 376 -21.89 -35.02 18.96
C ILE A 376 -20.43 -34.78 19.38
N GLU A 377 -19.50 -35.56 18.83
CA GLU A 377 -18.10 -35.51 19.23
C GLU A 377 -17.16 -35.95 18.09
N ILE A 378 -16.06 -35.23 17.91
CA ILE A 378 -14.97 -35.60 17.00
C ILE A 378 -13.69 -35.85 17.80
N ARG A 379 -13.03 -37.00 17.56
CA ARG A 379 -11.70 -37.33 18.09
C ARG A 379 -10.78 -37.76 16.96
N VAL A 380 -9.50 -37.40 17.03
CA VAL A 380 -8.46 -37.83 16.08
C VAL A 380 -7.35 -38.56 16.86
N LYS A 381 -6.82 -39.65 16.30
CA LYS A 381 -5.71 -40.45 16.87
C LYS A 381 -4.76 -40.90 15.75
N ARG A 382 -3.45 -40.94 15.99
CA ARG A 382 -2.51 -41.69 15.13
C ARG A 382 -2.62 -43.18 15.45
N LEU A 383 -2.61 -44.05 14.44
CA LEU A 383 -2.87 -45.49 14.62
C LEU A 383 -1.69 -46.27 15.21
N TYR A 384 -0.46 -45.98 14.77
CA TYR A 384 0.74 -46.69 15.22
C TYR A 384 1.93 -45.73 15.41
N LYS A 385 2.88 -46.08 16.30
CA LYS A 385 4.18 -45.40 16.36
C LYS A 385 4.95 -45.68 15.07
N GLY A 386 5.42 -44.63 14.38
CA GLY A 386 6.17 -44.75 13.12
C GLY A 386 5.31 -44.94 11.86
N ASN A 387 3.99 -44.73 11.92
CA ASN A 387 3.10 -44.73 10.75
C ASN A 387 2.27 -43.45 10.76
N ASP A 388 2.16 -42.78 9.61
CA ASP A 388 1.40 -41.53 9.49
C ASP A 388 -0.12 -41.74 9.50
N LYS A 389 -0.57 -42.96 9.18
CA LYS A 389 -2.00 -43.31 9.16
C LYS A 389 -2.69 -42.94 10.47
N SER A 390 -3.81 -42.24 10.32
CA SER A 390 -4.56 -41.65 11.43
C SER A 390 -6.03 -42.01 11.33
N LEU A 391 -6.68 -42.11 12.48
CA LEU A 391 -8.07 -42.51 12.68
C LEU A 391 -8.86 -41.32 13.21
N ILE A 392 -9.94 -40.96 12.52
CA ILE A 392 -11.01 -40.12 13.09
C ILE A 392 -12.09 -41.03 13.66
N ILE A 393 -12.55 -40.69 14.86
CA ILE A 393 -13.67 -41.31 15.55
C ILE A 393 -14.75 -40.24 15.68
N ILE A 394 -15.89 -40.46 15.03
CA ILE A 394 -17.02 -39.51 14.99
C ILE A 394 -18.19 -40.14 15.74
N LYS A 395 -18.66 -39.51 16.82
CA LYS A 395 -19.89 -39.92 17.51
C LYS A 395 -21.07 -39.15 16.92
N VAL A 396 -22.07 -39.87 16.41
CA VAL A 396 -23.30 -39.29 15.86
C VAL A 396 -24.52 -39.62 16.73
N SER A 397 -25.50 -38.73 16.78
CA SER A 397 -26.77 -38.93 17.47
C SER A 397 -27.57 -40.08 16.85
N GLY A 398 -28.19 -40.92 17.68
CA GLY A 398 -28.98 -42.06 17.23
C GLY A 398 -28.17 -43.33 16.92
N SER A 399 -26.83 -43.25 16.81
CA SER A 399 -25.98 -44.44 16.68
C SER A 399 -25.34 -44.85 18.02
N ASN A 400 -25.38 -46.14 18.32
CA ASN A 400 -24.65 -46.74 19.44
C ASN A 400 -23.17 -47.00 19.11
N GLN A 401 -22.78 -47.02 17.83
CA GLN A 401 -21.39 -47.21 17.40
C GLN A 401 -20.85 -45.91 16.76
N PRO A 402 -19.61 -45.47 17.10
CA PRO A 402 -18.98 -44.34 16.45
C PRO A 402 -18.53 -44.71 15.03
N ILE A 403 -18.56 -43.75 14.13
CA ILE A 403 -18.07 -43.91 12.76
C ILE A 403 -16.54 -43.77 12.77
N LEU A 404 -15.87 -44.73 12.13
CA LEU A 404 -14.41 -44.89 12.14
C LEU A 404 -13.86 -44.66 10.73
N LEU A 405 -13.06 -43.61 10.56
CA LEU A 405 -12.48 -43.22 9.27
C LEU A 405 -10.95 -43.26 9.36
N ILE A 406 -10.31 -44.08 8.52
CA ILE A 406 -8.85 -44.15 8.41
C ILE A 406 -8.39 -43.23 7.28
N LEU A 407 -7.39 -42.38 7.55
CA LEU A 407 -6.76 -41.48 6.58
C LEU A 407 -5.24 -41.73 6.53
N SER A 408 -4.61 -41.33 5.42
CA SER A 408 -3.19 -41.59 5.14
C SER A 408 -2.22 -40.80 6.03
N THR A 409 -2.55 -39.58 6.44
CA THR A 409 -1.73 -38.76 7.34
C THR A 409 -2.55 -38.07 8.43
N LEU A 410 -1.86 -37.50 9.43
CA LEU A 410 -2.49 -36.79 10.54
C LEU A 410 -3.05 -35.42 10.12
N GLU A 411 -2.38 -34.76 9.18
CA GLU A 411 -2.71 -33.43 8.63
C GLU A 411 -4.02 -33.50 7.85
N ILE A 412 -4.19 -34.53 7.02
CA ILE A 412 -5.45 -34.78 6.29
C ILE A 412 -6.58 -35.09 7.29
N ALA A 413 -6.29 -35.83 8.36
CA ALA A 413 -7.26 -36.11 9.42
C ALA A 413 -7.67 -34.84 10.20
N PHE A 414 -6.73 -33.92 10.47
CA PHE A 414 -7.04 -32.61 11.06
C PHE A 414 -7.81 -31.71 10.09
N ASN A 415 -7.49 -31.70 8.81
CA ASN A 415 -8.21 -30.94 7.79
C ASN A 415 -9.68 -31.38 7.66
N LEU A 416 -9.95 -32.69 7.72
CA LEU A 416 -11.31 -33.24 7.75
C LEU A 416 -12.01 -32.96 9.08
N ALA A 417 -11.35 -33.18 10.22
CA ALA A 417 -11.93 -32.90 11.55
C ALA A 417 -12.33 -31.41 11.70
N HIS A 418 -11.49 -30.48 11.23
CA HIS A 418 -11.78 -29.04 11.18
C HIS A 418 -13.01 -28.73 10.32
N LEU A 419 -13.15 -29.39 9.16
CA LEU A 419 -14.28 -29.16 8.24
C LEU A 419 -15.61 -29.59 8.86
N LEU A 420 -15.62 -30.78 9.47
CA LEU A 420 -16.78 -31.36 10.14
C LEU A 420 -17.20 -30.52 11.36
N ASP A 421 -16.23 -30.13 12.19
CA ASP A 421 -16.42 -29.33 13.39
C ASP A 421 -16.97 -27.92 13.07
N GLY A 422 -16.45 -27.27 12.03
CA GLY A 422 -16.90 -25.93 11.63
C GLY A 422 -18.27 -25.92 10.96
N TYR A 423 -18.61 -26.89 10.11
CA TYR A 423 -19.98 -27.01 9.58
C TYR A 423 -20.99 -27.34 10.70
N GLN A 424 -20.62 -28.19 11.67
CA GLN A 424 -21.46 -28.46 12.83
C GLN A 424 -21.69 -27.19 13.66
N ALA A 425 -20.62 -26.44 13.97
CA ALA A 425 -20.70 -25.21 14.76
C ALA A 425 -21.53 -24.11 14.06
N LEU A 426 -21.38 -23.96 12.74
CA LEU A 426 -22.14 -23.02 11.92
C LEU A 426 -23.64 -23.35 11.90
N ILE A 427 -24.01 -24.63 11.80
CA ILE A 427 -25.41 -25.08 11.74
C ILE A 427 -26.08 -25.05 13.13
N MET A 428 -25.34 -25.44 14.18
CA MET A 428 -25.87 -25.53 15.54
C MET A 428 -25.76 -24.22 16.34
N GLN A 429 -25.06 -23.22 15.82
CA GLN A 429 -24.72 -21.97 16.53
C GLN A 429 -24.12 -22.23 17.93
N HIS A 430 -23.26 -23.24 18.00
CA HIS A 430 -22.70 -23.78 19.25
C HIS A 430 -21.19 -23.93 19.15
N GLY A 431 -20.53 -23.98 20.31
CA GLY A 431 -19.09 -24.15 20.39
C GLY A 431 -18.64 -25.53 19.90
N SER A 432 -17.58 -25.53 19.10
CA SER A 432 -16.91 -26.70 18.51
C SER A 432 -16.89 -27.98 19.38
N VAL A 433 -17.27 -29.09 18.76
CA VAL A 433 -17.39 -30.48 19.27
C VAL A 433 -16.11 -31.31 19.16
N TRP A 434 -15.07 -30.76 18.52
CA TRP A 434 -13.73 -31.36 18.44
C TRP A 434 -12.88 -31.00 19.66
N ASN A 435 -12.42 -32.02 20.41
CA ASN A 435 -11.53 -31.81 21.56
C ASN A 435 -10.07 -31.63 21.14
N VAL A 436 -9.72 -30.40 20.75
CA VAL A 436 -8.41 -29.99 20.22
C VAL A 436 -7.28 -29.97 21.27
N LYS A 437 -7.58 -30.07 22.58
CA LYS A 437 -6.56 -29.95 23.66
C LYS A 437 -5.45 -31.01 23.60
N ASN A 438 -5.68 -32.13 22.91
CA ASN A 438 -4.71 -33.22 22.76
C ASN A 438 -3.85 -33.14 21.48
N ILE A 439 -3.86 -32.01 20.77
CA ILE A 439 -3.21 -31.86 19.45
C ILE A 439 -1.90 -31.07 19.50
N LEU A 440 -1.81 -30.04 20.36
CA LEU A 440 -0.64 -29.16 20.43
C LEU A 440 0.46 -29.68 21.36
N LEU A 441 0.06 -30.40 22.41
CA LEU A 441 0.98 -31.25 23.15
C LEU A 441 1.24 -32.50 22.31
N GLY A 442 2.34 -32.49 21.54
CA GLY A 442 2.89 -33.72 20.97
C GLY A 442 3.11 -34.72 22.11
N SER A 443 2.28 -35.77 22.15
CA SER A 443 2.03 -36.53 23.37
C SER A 443 3.33 -36.94 24.08
N PRO A 444 3.55 -36.50 25.33
CA PRO A 444 4.44 -37.21 26.24
C PRO A 444 4.02 -38.67 26.26
N TYR A 445 4.97 -39.56 26.52
CA TYR A 445 4.73 -41.00 26.51
C TYR A 445 3.69 -41.36 27.58
N PHE A 446 2.43 -41.58 27.17
CA PHE A 446 1.49 -42.37 27.95
C PHE A 446 1.99 -43.81 27.94
N ASN A 447 2.87 -44.09 28.91
CA ASN A 447 3.08 -45.40 29.47
C ASN A 447 2.38 -45.39 30.84
N ASP A 448 1.71 -46.46 31.22
CA ASP A 448 0.95 -46.48 32.47
C ASP A 448 1.87 -46.33 33.69
N ASN A 449 1.89 -45.11 34.27
CA ASN A 449 2.15 -44.75 35.68
C ASN A 449 2.38 -43.23 35.79
N ASN A 450 1.54 -42.52 36.55
CA ASN A 450 1.52 -41.06 36.65
C ASN A 450 2.83 -40.46 37.22
N LYS A 451 3.71 -39.91 36.36
CA LYS A 451 4.75 -38.93 36.71
C LYS A 451 5.24 -38.14 35.48
N ILE A 452 5.45 -36.84 35.66
CA ILE A 452 5.98 -35.93 34.62
C ILE A 452 7.43 -35.59 34.95
N TYR A 453 8.31 -35.64 33.95
CA TYR A 453 9.69 -35.14 34.03
C TYR A 453 9.98 -34.18 32.88
N TYR A 454 10.57 -33.03 33.19
CA TYR A 454 11.14 -32.12 32.19
C TYR A 454 12.60 -32.52 31.94
N ALA A 455 12.97 -32.79 30.68
CA ALA A 455 14.33 -33.20 30.32
C ALA A 455 15.23 -31.98 30.10
N ASN A 456 16.37 -31.93 30.81
CA ASN A 456 17.34 -30.83 30.79
C ASN A 456 18.56 -31.21 29.91
N PRO A 457 19.01 -30.37 28.96
CA PRO A 457 20.00 -30.78 27.96
C PRO A 457 21.46 -30.67 28.46
N HIS A 458 22.09 -31.80 28.78
CA HIS A 458 23.55 -31.91 28.95
C HIS A 458 24.15 -33.07 28.14
N LEU A 459 25.28 -32.81 27.50
CA LEU A 459 26.07 -33.77 26.71
C LEU A 459 26.86 -34.75 27.59
N PRO A 460 27.19 -35.93 27.04
CA PRO A 460 28.53 -36.50 27.20
C PRO A 460 29.38 -36.41 25.91
N ASN A 461 30.70 -36.34 26.07
CA ASN A 461 31.67 -36.37 24.96
C ASN A 461 32.05 -37.80 24.56
N THR A 462 32.41 -37.99 23.29
CA THR A 462 33.57 -38.83 22.89
C THR A 462 34.38 -38.09 21.80
N LYS A 463 35.70 -38.34 21.72
CA LYS A 463 36.62 -37.60 20.84
C LYS A 463 37.42 -38.54 19.92
N LYS A 464 37.49 -38.15 18.64
CA LYS A 464 38.60 -38.26 17.67
C LYS A 464 39.48 -39.53 17.62
N SER A 465 39.59 -40.09 16.42
CA SER A 465 40.89 -40.48 15.82
C SER A 465 41.15 -39.59 14.58
N ILE A 466 42.37 -39.55 14.04
CA ILE A 466 42.78 -38.47 13.10
C ILE A 466 43.90 -38.87 12.10
N PHE A 467 43.68 -38.53 10.81
CA PHE A 467 44.67 -38.38 9.70
C PHE A 467 45.63 -39.55 9.34
N PRO A 468 46.38 -39.49 8.20
CA PRO A 468 46.27 -38.62 7.01
C PRO A 468 46.10 -39.42 5.68
N ILE A 469 45.94 -38.70 4.56
CA ILE A 469 46.64 -38.94 3.27
C ILE A 469 46.52 -37.67 2.42
N ASP A 470 47.61 -37.23 1.82
CA ASP A 470 47.64 -36.12 0.86
C ASP A 470 47.50 -36.63 -0.58
N THR A 471 46.68 -35.99 -1.40
CA THR A 471 47.01 -35.80 -2.83
C THR A 471 46.23 -34.61 -3.40
N ALA A 472 46.87 -33.77 -4.21
CA ALA A 472 46.28 -32.55 -4.74
C ALA A 472 45.69 -32.74 -6.14
N SER A 473 44.45 -32.31 -6.34
CA SER A 473 43.95 -31.92 -7.67
C SER A 473 42.82 -30.90 -7.56
N SER A 474 42.83 -29.93 -8.48
CA SER A 474 41.92 -28.79 -8.51
C SER A 474 40.57 -29.11 -9.15
N SER A 475 39.46 -28.71 -8.52
CA SER A 475 38.24 -28.34 -9.25
C SER A 475 37.45 -27.28 -8.47
N SER A 476 37.31 -26.08 -9.05
CA SER A 476 36.57 -24.97 -8.46
C SER A 476 35.10 -25.01 -8.86
N ASN A 477 34.21 -25.28 -7.90
CA ASN A 477 32.77 -25.01 -8.02
C ASN A 477 32.23 -24.61 -6.64
N SER A 478 32.55 -23.39 -6.22
CA SER A 478 32.02 -22.81 -4.98
C SER A 478 30.61 -22.27 -5.20
N SER A 479 29.60 -23.06 -4.84
CA SER A 479 28.27 -22.54 -4.52
C SER A 479 28.40 -21.39 -3.51
N PRO A 480 27.53 -20.36 -3.55
CA PRO A 480 27.61 -19.25 -2.61
C PRO A 480 27.49 -19.76 -1.17
N ILE A 481 28.45 -19.38 -0.32
CA ILE A 481 28.50 -19.79 1.07
C ILE A 481 27.30 -19.17 1.79
N VAL A 482 26.36 -20.00 2.23
CA VAL A 482 25.25 -19.59 3.09
C VAL A 482 25.79 -19.32 4.49
N MET A 483 26.29 -18.11 4.69
CA MET A 483 26.70 -17.58 6.00
C MET A 483 25.48 -17.43 6.91
N ARG A 484 25.71 -17.58 8.21
CA ARG A 484 24.64 -17.60 9.22
C ARG A 484 24.41 -16.19 9.79
N LYS A 485 23.29 -16.03 10.49
CA LYS A 485 22.96 -14.74 11.13
C LYS A 485 23.99 -14.37 12.20
N GLU A 486 24.59 -15.38 12.85
CA GLU A 486 25.68 -15.22 13.82
C GLU A 486 26.91 -14.49 13.24
N ASP A 487 27.25 -14.70 11.96
CA ASP A 487 28.50 -14.22 11.34
C ASP A 487 28.53 -12.69 11.14
N LEU A 488 27.37 -12.03 11.23
CA LEU A 488 27.20 -10.58 11.08
C LEU A 488 27.22 -9.80 12.42
N LYS A 489 27.19 -10.50 13.56
CA LYS A 489 26.94 -9.87 14.86
C LYS A 489 28.20 -9.29 15.49
N ILE A 490 28.15 -7.99 15.78
CA ILE A 490 29.19 -7.28 16.54
C ILE A 490 28.69 -7.04 17.98
N ASP A 491 29.54 -7.35 18.95
CA ASP A 491 29.37 -6.91 20.35
C ASP A 491 29.62 -5.40 20.42
N ARG A 492 28.63 -4.62 20.89
CA ARG A 492 28.70 -3.16 21.05
C ARG A 492 29.97 -2.71 21.79
N LYS A 493 30.51 -3.51 22.71
CA LYS A 493 31.76 -3.20 23.45
C LYS A 493 33.01 -3.12 22.57
N LYS A 494 32.96 -3.60 21.33
CA LYS A 494 34.04 -3.48 20.33
C LYS A 494 33.98 -2.17 19.55
N ILE A 495 33.00 -1.32 19.81
CA ILE A 495 32.76 -0.07 19.08
C ILE A 495 32.81 1.10 20.06
N LEU A 496 33.66 2.08 19.77
CA LEU A 496 33.57 3.41 20.34
C LEU A 496 32.71 4.27 19.40
N LEU A 497 31.62 4.84 19.93
CA LEU A 497 30.79 5.83 19.25
C LEU A 497 31.41 7.21 19.47
N GLU A 498 31.56 8.00 18.41
CA GLU A 498 32.26 9.29 18.43
C GLU A 498 31.30 10.42 17.98
N GLU A 499 31.75 11.33 17.11
CA GLU A 499 30.96 12.48 16.63
C GLU A 499 29.76 12.10 15.75
N LEU A 500 28.75 12.97 15.71
CA LEU A 500 27.58 12.83 14.85
C LEU A 500 27.94 13.21 13.41
N LEU A 501 27.90 12.24 12.49
CA LEU A 501 28.06 12.44 11.04
C LEU A 501 26.74 12.71 10.32
N GLY A 502 25.60 12.66 11.01
CA GLY A 502 24.34 13.16 10.47
C GLY A 502 23.07 12.62 11.11
N GLU A 503 21.95 13.30 10.89
CA GLU A 503 20.61 12.84 11.25
C GLU A 503 19.81 12.53 9.99
N GLY A 504 19.42 11.27 9.81
CA GLY A 504 18.61 10.81 8.69
C GLY A 504 17.19 10.40 9.11
N HIS A 505 16.33 10.21 8.12
CA HIS A 505 14.98 9.66 8.30
C HIS A 505 15.02 8.30 9.04
N PHE A 506 15.99 7.44 8.72
CA PHE A 506 16.09 6.08 9.27
C PHE A 506 16.92 5.99 10.57
N GLY A 507 17.54 7.07 11.04
CA GLY A 507 18.46 7.02 12.16
C GLY A 507 19.58 8.06 12.09
N ASN A 508 20.34 8.17 13.18
CA ASN A 508 21.49 9.07 13.26
C ASN A 508 22.77 8.32 12.88
N VAL A 509 23.57 8.87 11.98
CA VAL A 509 24.87 8.31 11.57
C VAL A 509 25.97 8.96 12.41
N TYR A 510 26.82 8.14 13.02
CA TYR A 510 27.97 8.59 13.80
C TYR A 510 29.28 8.13 13.17
N ARG A 511 30.35 8.85 13.46
CA ARG A 511 31.71 8.34 13.37
C ARG A 511 31.92 7.36 14.51
N GLY A 512 32.84 6.43 14.34
CA GLY A 512 33.35 5.64 15.45
C GLY A 512 34.59 4.86 15.07
N SER A 513 35.06 4.08 16.04
CA SER A 513 36.18 3.17 15.88
C SER A 513 35.78 1.76 16.31
N PHE A 514 36.00 0.80 15.41
CA PHE A 514 35.70 -0.63 15.61
C PHE A 514 36.99 -1.42 15.83
N THR A 515 37.02 -2.21 16.91
CA THR A 515 38.15 -3.10 17.23
C THR A 515 37.87 -4.52 16.73
N ASP A 516 38.68 -5.00 15.80
CA ASP A 516 38.54 -6.34 15.23
C ASP A 516 39.06 -7.47 16.15
N ALA A 517 38.91 -8.72 15.72
CA ALA A 517 39.36 -9.90 16.47
C ALA A 517 40.90 -9.98 16.66
N TYR A 518 41.67 -9.23 15.87
CA TYR A 518 43.13 -9.13 15.94
C TYR A 518 43.59 -7.88 16.70
N LYS A 519 42.65 -7.11 17.27
CA LYS A 519 42.85 -5.83 17.97
C LYS A 519 43.29 -4.66 17.06
N ASN A 520 43.08 -4.74 15.74
CA ASN A 520 43.24 -3.55 14.90
C ASN A 520 42.02 -2.62 15.09
N ILE A 521 42.27 -1.31 15.07
CA ILE A 521 41.23 -0.27 15.17
C ILE A 521 40.93 0.26 13.77
N HIS A 522 39.67 0.16 13.35
CA HIS A 522 39.17 0.61 12.06
C HIS A 522 38.24 1.81 12.25
N ASN A 523 38.41 2.89 11.48
CA ASN A 523 37.43 3.99 11.45
C ASN A 523 36.17 3.54 10.71
N VAL A 524 35.00 3.76 11.31
CA VAL A 524 33.70 3.26 10.81
C VAL A 524 32.62 4.34 10.83
N ALA A 525 31.59 4.15 10.00
CA ALA A 525 30.34 4.88 10.07
C ALA A 525 29.26 3.98 10.71
N ILE A 526 28.47 4.53 11.64
CA ILE A 526 27.54 3.78 12.48
C ILE A 526 26.15 4.37 12.34
N LYS A 527 25.25 3.73 11.57
CA LYS A 527 23.84 4.11 11.44
C LYS A 527 23.11 3.59 12.69
N VAL A 528 22.63 4.48 13.55
CA VAL A 528 21.94 4.18 14.82
C VAL A 528 20.44 4.38 14.64
N CYS A 529 19.66 3.32 14.81
CA CYS A 529 18.19 3.39 14.82
C CYS A 529 17.71 4.30 15.96
N LYS A 530 16.62 5.05 15.77
CA LYS A 530 16.05 5.90 16.84
C LYS A 530 15.40 5.02 17.91
N SER A 531 15.39 5.49 19.16
CA SER A 531 15.01 4.68 20.34
C SER A 531 13.50 4.46 20.50
N ASN A 532 12.67 5.32 19.90
CA ASN A 532 11.20 5.23 19.91
C ASN A 532 10.63 4.60 18.62
N THR A 533 11.46 3.93 17.83
CA THR A 533 11.12 3.38 16.52
C THR A 533 10.30 2.09 16.62
N GLU A 534 9.27 1.92 15.77
CA GLU A 534 8.48 0.68 15.75
C GLU A 534 9.33 -0.55 15.42
N GLN A 535 9.00 -1.72 15.99
CA GLN A 535 9.67 -2.98 15.64
C GLN A 535 9.63 -3.26 14.12
N LYS A 536 8.57 -2.82 13.41
CA LYS A 536 8.46 -2.89 11.93
C LYS A 536 9.57 -2.11 11.21
N GLU A 537 10.01 -1.00 11.78
CA GLU A 537 11.08 -0.16 11.24
C GLU A 537 12.46 -0.68 11.65
N ILE A 538 12.64 -1.15 12.89
CA ILE A 538 13.85 -1.90 13.31
C ILE A 538 14.06 -3.11 12.39
N ASP A 539 13.00 -3.85 12.10
CA ASP A 539 12.97 -4.96 11.15
C ASP A 539 13.41 -4.54 9.74
N ASN A 540 12.98 -3.37 9.26
CA ASN A 540 13.37 -2.85 7.94
C ASN A 540 14.83 -2.39 7.92
N PHE A 541 15.31 -1.80 9.02
CA PHE A 541 16.70 -1.38 9.24
C PHE A 541 17.65 -2.59 9.25
N VAL A 542 17.29 -3.65 9.98
CA VAL A 542 18.03 -4.92 9.97
C VAL A 542 18.00 -5.58 8.58
N LYS A 543 16.86 -5.50 7.86
CA LYS A 543 16.76 -6.01 6.47
C LYS A 543 17.62 -5.21 5.48
N GLU A 544 17.77 -3.89 5.65
CA GLU A 544 18.70 -3.06 4.87
C GLU A 544 20.13 -3.62 4.97
N ALA A 545 20.62 -3.85 6.20
CA ALA A 545 21.94 -4.43 6.41
C ALA A 545 22.08 -5.85 5.82
N HIS A 546 21.08 -6.73 5.98
CA HIS A 546 21.13 -8.07 5.39
C HIS A 546 21.15 -8.06 3.85
N LEU A 547 20.56 -7.05 3.21
CA LEU A 547 20.72 -6.84 1.77
C LEU A 547 22.15 -6.36 1.44
N MET A 548 22.66 -5.35 2.15
CA MET A 548 24.01 -4.80 1.95
C MET A 548 25.13 -5.84 2.08
N TYR A 549 25.00 -6.82 2.98
CA TYR A 549 25.99 -7.88 3.17
C TYR A 549 26.32 -8.67 1.88
N ASN A 550 25.34 -8.81 0.99
CA ASN A 550 25.48 -9.56 -0.26
C ASN A 550 26.15 -8.74 -1.39
N PHE A 551 26.56 -7.49 -1.12
CA PHE A 551 27.23 -6.61 -2.07
C PHE A 551 28.74 -6.51 -1.78
N CYS A 552 29.54 -6.96 -2.75
CA CYS A 552 30.99 -6.86 -2.74
C CYS A 552 31.42 -6.23 -4.06
N HIS A 553 31.58 -4.91 -4.05
CA HIS A 553 31.93 -4.10 -5.22
C HIS A 553 32.71 -2.86 -4.74
N PRO A 554 33.81 -2.44 -5.40
CA PRO A 554 34.66 -1.34 -4.92
C PRO A 554 33.92 0.00 -4.77
N HIS A 555 32.88 0.23 -5.57
CA HIS A 555 32.08 1.47 -5.57
C HIS A 555 30.71 1.32 -4.88
N ILE A 556 30.58 0.38 -3.94
CA ILE A 556 29.44 0.27 -3.01
C ILE A 556 29.97 0.34 -1.58
N ILE A 557 29.25 1.01 -0.67
CA ILE A 557 29.61 1.05 0.76
C ILE A 557 29.48 -0.35 1.38
N LYS A 558 30.62 -0.84 1.88
CA LYS A 558 30.73 -2.14 2.54
C LYS A 558 30.15 -2.11 3.95
N LEU A 559 29.26 -3.05 4.23
CA LEU A 559 28.85 -3.43 5.58
C LEU A 559 29.99 -4.15 6.32
N ILE A 560 30.20 -3.79 7.58
CA ILE A 560 31.16 -4.43 8.50
C ILE A 560 30.42 -5.36 9.49
N GLY A 561 29.23 -4.97 9.96
CA GLY A 561 28.38 -5.84 10.78
C GLY A 561 27.22 -5.09 11.46
N ILE A 562 26.53 -5.76 12.38
CA ILE A 562 25.31 -5.27 13.04
C ILE A 562 25.43 -5.47 14.55
N CYS A 563 25.11 -4.44 15.35
CA CYS A 563 24.83 -4.60 16.78
C CYS A 563 23.31 -4.67 16.97
N GLU A 564 22.79 -5.85 17.30
CA GLU A 564 21.36 -6.08 17.50
C GLU A 564 20.81 -5.55 18.83
N ASP A 565 21.69 -5.13 19.75
CA ASP A 565 21.30 -4.57 21.04
C ASP A 565 20.58 -3.23 20.81
N ASN A 566 19.40 -3.03 21.41
CA ASN A 566 18.68 -1.77 21.23
C ASN A 566 19.47 -0.56 21.78
N PRO A 567 19.40 0.63 21.14
CA PRO A 567 18.91 0.84 19.78
C PRO A 567 19.84 0.19 18.73
N VAL A 568 19.30 -0.50 17.73
CA VAL A 568 20.12 -1.27 16.75
C VAL A 568 21.12 -0.39 16.00
N TRP A 569 22.35 -0.86 15.82
CA TRP A 569 23.41 -0.17 15.05
C TRP A 569 23.83 -0.98 13.81
N ILE A 570 23.97 -0.31 12.67
CA ILE A 570 24.57 -0.86 11.43
C ILE A 570 25.96 -0.24 11.27
N VAL A 571 27.00 -1.07 11.18
CA VAL A 571 28.40 -0.66 11.10
C VAL A 571 28.90 -0.79 9.68
N MET A 572 29.43 0.29 9.10
CA MET A 572 29.84 0.42 7.70
C MET A 572 31.25 1.02 7.60
N GLU A 573 31.90 0.87 6.45
CA GLU A 573 33.15 1.60 6.19
C GLU A 573 32.94 3.13 6.17
N LEU A 574 33.93 3.89 6.64
CA LEU A 574 33.87 5.36 6.65
C LEU A 574 34.45 5.96 5.37
N SER A 575 33.60 6.64 4.58
CA SER A 575 34.03 7.49 3.47
C SER A 575 34.45 8.87 3.97
N SER A 576 35.76 9.12 4.03
CA SER A 576 36.36 10.24 4.76
C SER A 576 36.12 11.64 4.18
N LEU A 577 35.57 11.78 2.97
CA LEU A 577 35.26 13.08 2.36
C LEU A 577 33.75 13.40 2.30
N GLY A 578 32.89 12.51 2.83
CA GLY A 578 31.46 12.77 3.06
C GLY A 578 30.55 12.67 1.82
N GLU A 579 29.40 13.34 1.88
CA GLU A 579 28.37 13.37 0.82
C GLU A 579 28.89 14.00 -0.48
N LEU A 580 28.69 13.32 -1.62
CA LEU A 580 29.18 13.76 -2.93
C LEU A 580 28.59 15.11 -3.34
N ARG A 581 27.28 15.35 -3.17
CA ARG A 581 26.67 16.65 -3.47
C ARG A 581 27.36 17.79 -2.70
N GLN A 582 27.65 17.58 -1.41
CA GLN A 582 28.32 18.59 -0.59
C GLN A 582 29.81 18.75 -0.95
N TYR A 583 30.48 17.67 -1.34
CA TYR A 583 31.85 17.70 -1.89
C TYR A 583 31.92 18.50 -3.20
N LEU A 584 30.99 18.27 -4.13
CA LEU A 584 30.89 19.00 -5.41
C LEU A 584 30.71 20.51 -5.21
N ILE A 585 29.85 20.91 -4.28
CA ILE A 585 29.62 22.33 -3.96
C ILE A 585 30.90 22.98 -3.41
N ARG A 586 31.66 22.28 -2.55
CA ARG A 586 32.95 22.77 -2.01
C ARG A 586 34.03 22.84 -3.09
N GLN A 587 34.10 21.84 -3.97
CA GLN A 587 35.14 21.69 -4.98
C GLN A 587 34.76 22.31 -6.34
N LYS A 588 33.74 23.17 -6.41
CA LYS A 588 33.20 23.73 -7.66
C LYS A 588 34.23 24.43 -8.57
N TYR A 589 35.32 24.92 -8.00
CA TYR A 589 36.41 25.63 -8.71
C TYR A 589 37.68 24.80 -8.87
N THR A 590 37.68 23.53 -8.43
CA THR A 590 38.85 22.66 -8.30
C THR A 590 38.65 21.25 -8.83
N ILE A 591 37.40 20.75 -8.89
CA ILE A 591 37.08 19.48 -9.56
C ILE A 591 37.08 19.69 -11.07
N ASP A 592 37.75 18.79 -11.80
CA ASP A 592 37.78 18.78 -13.25
C ASP A 592 36.70 17.87 -13.85
N LEU A 593 36.40 18.10 -15.14
CA LEU A 593 35.46 17.28 -15.91
C LEU A 593 35.88 15.79 -15.92
N TYR A 594 37.19 15.53 -15.92
CA TYR A 594 37.74 14.17 -15.80
C TYR A 594 37.25 13.48 -14.53
N THR A 595 37.37 14.13 -13.36
CA THR A 595 36.94 13.56 -12.08
C THR A 595 35.41 13.45 -11.99
N GLN A 596 34.65 14.38 -12.58
CA GLN A 596 33.18 14.29 -12.70
C GLN A 596 32.74 13.05 -13.51
N ILE A 597 33.38 12.78 -14.65
CA ILE A 597 33.08 11.60 -15.48
C ILE A 597 33.60 10.33 -14.80
N LEU A 598 34.76 10.37 -14.14
CA LEU A 598 35.29 9.25 -13.34
C LEU A 598 34.31 8.83 -12.24
N PHE A 599 33.75 9.78 -11.48
CA PHE A 599 32.72 9.48 -10.48
C PHE A 599 31.47 8.88 -11.12
N SER A 600 31.06 9.38 -12.28
CA SER A 600 29.93 8.85 -13.05
C SER A 600 30.18 7.39 -13.49
N TYR A 601 31.35 7.11 -14.07
CA TYR A 601 31.78 5.76 -14.45
C TYR A 601 31.80 4.80 -13.26
N GLN A 602 32.39 5.22 -12.13
CA GLN A 602 32.43 4.42 -10.90
C GLN A 602 31.02 4.05 -10.40
N LEU A 603 30.06 4.97 -10.49
CA LEU A 603 28.65 4.68 -10.18
C LEU A 603 28.00 3.74 -11.19
N SER A 604 28.27 3.88 -12.50
CA SER A 604 27.73 2.96 -13.52
C SER A 604 28.17 1.50 -13.30
N THR A 605 29.44 1.26 -12.91
CA THR A 605 29.93 -0.10 -12.57
C THR A 605 29.20 -0.68 -11.35
N ALA A 606 28.94 0.13 -10.32
CA ALA A 606 28.16 -0.27 -9.15
C ALA A 606 26.70 -0.60 -9.49
N LEU A 607 26.08 0.21 -10.35
CA LEU A 607 24.69 0.01 -10.77
C LEU A 607 24.54 -1.20 -11.70
N LYS A 608 25.48 -1.43 -12.63
CA LYS A 608 25.51 -2.66 -13.44
C LYS A 608 25.62 -3.90 -12.55
N TYR A 609 26.53 -3.88 -11.56
CA TYR A 609 26.65 -4.97 -10.58
C TYR A 609 25.34 -5.25 -9.81
N LEU A 610 24.57 -4.23 -9.43
CA LEU A 610 23.26 -4.41 -8.79
C LEU A 610 22.21 -4.95 -9.77
N HIS A 611 22.17 -4.44 -11.01
CA HIS A 611 21.21 -4.87 -12.04
C HIS A 611 21.45 -6.31 -12.50
N ASP A 612 22.72 -6.72 -12.64
CA ASP A 612 23.12 -8.10 -12.92
C ASP A 612 22.71 -9.03 -11.75
N LYS A 613 22.72 -8.53 -10.50
CA LYS A 613 22.15 -9.18 -9.31
C LYS A 613 20.63 -9.00 -9.12
N LYS A 614 19.89 -8.54 -10.14
CA LYS A 614 18.42 -8.33 -10.12
C LYS A 614 17.94 -7.43 -8.97
N PHE A 615 18.74 -6.43 -8.61
CA PHE A 615 18.48 -5.53 -7.51
C PHE A 615 18.34 -4.08 -8.02
N VAL A 616 17.33 -3.36 -7.53
CA VAL A 616 17.00 -1.99 -7.96
C VAL A 616 17.22 -1.04 -6.79
N HIS A 617 17.98 0.04 -7.00
CA HIS A 617 18.36 0.97 -5.94
C HIS A 617 17.18 1.84 -5.49
N ARG A 618 16.34 2.28 -6.45
CA ARG A 618 15.10 3.07 -6.24
C ARG A 618 15.26 4.49 -5.72
N ASP A 619 16.46 4.89 -5.30
CA ASP A 619 16.81 6.28 -5.01
C ASP A 619 18.29 6.55 -5.31
N ILE A 620 18.59 6.95 -6.56
CA ILE A 620 19.94 7.27 -7.03
C ILE A 620 20.04 8.79 -7.16
N ALA A 621 20.84 9.40 -6.30
CA ALA A 621 21.04 10.84 -6.22
C ALA A 621 22.40 11.16 -5.60
N ALA A 622 22.97 12.34 -5.86
CA ALA A 622 24.27 12.74 -5.33
C ALA A 622 24.34 12.87 -3.79
N ARG A 623 23.18 12.87 -3.11
CA ARG A 623 23.08 12.77 -1.64
C ARG A 623 23.28 11.34 -1.09
N ASN A 624 23.01 10.32 -1.90
CA ASN A 624 23.16 8.89 -1.54
C ASN A 624 24.50 8.32 -2.01
N VAL A 625 25.44 9.18 -2.43
CA VAL A 625 26.79 8.80 -2.86
C VAL A 625 27.80 9.44 -1.93
N LEU A 626 28.76 8.65 -1.45
CA LEU A 626 29.82 9.09 -0.54
C LEU A 626 31.17 9.12 -1.24
N VAL A 627 31.99 10.11 -0.91
CA VAL A 627 33.35 10.29 -1.43
C VAL A 627 34.35 9.63 -0.48
N SER A 628 34.93 8.52 -0.93
CA SER A 628 35.92 7.73 -0.18
C SER A 628 37.34 8.29 -0.36
N SER A 629 37.64 8.85 -1.54
CA SER A 629 38.85 9.65 -1.78
C SER A 629 38.63 10.62 -2.96
N VAL A 630 39.56 11.53 -3.21
CA VAL A 630 39.48 12.53 -4.29
C VAL A 630 39.27 11.94 -5.71
N LYS A 631 39.50 10.63 -5.90
CA LYS A 631 39.24 9.89 -7.14
C LYS A 631 38.41 8.61 -6.91
N CYS A 632 37.66 8.50 -5.81
CA CYS A 632 36.84 7.32 -5.49
C CYS A 632 35.51 7.70 -4.82
N VAL A 633 34.40 7.40 -5.48
CA VAL A 633 33.04 7.45 -4.92
C VAL A 633 32.48 6.06 -4.65
N LYS A 634 31.49 5.98 -3.75
CA LYS A 634 30.76 4.76 -3.37
C LYS A 634 29.25 5.04 -3.23
N LEU A 635 28.43 4.18 -3.82
CA LEU A 635 26.97 4.19 -3.69
C LEU A 635 26.54 3.69 -2.28
N SER A 636 25.50 4.31 -1.72
CA SER A 636 25.06 4.12 -0.33
C SER A 636 23.55 4.35 -0.12
N ASP A 637 23.09 4.15 1.12
CA ASP A 637 21.69 4.15 1.60
C ASP A 637 20.73 3.25 0.82
N PHE A 638 20.61 2.01 1.30
CA PHE A 638 19.79 0.97 0.67
C PHE A 638 18.37 0.90 1.27
N GLY A 639 17.96 1.86 2.09
CA GLY A 639 16.68 1.86 2.84
C GLY A 639 15.40 1.83 1.98
N LEU A 640 15.51 2.18 0.70
CA LEU A 640 14.41 2.09 -0.30
C LEU A 640 14.57 0.92 -1.28
N SER A 641 15.75 0.32 -1.38
CA SER A 641 16.13 -0.63 -2.42
C SER A 641 15.54 -2.03 -2.21
N ARG A 642 15.35 -2.78 -3.31
CA ARG A 642 14.71 -4.12 -3.28
C ARG A 642 15.25 -5.05 -4.37
N PHE A 643 15.19 -6.35 -4.09
CA PHE A 643 15.41 -7.44 -5.05
C PHE A 643 14.14 -7.71 -5.86
N LEU A 644 14.25 -7.95 -7.16
CA LEU A 644 13.14 -8.32 -8.03
C LEU A 644 12.95 -9.85 -8.01
N GLN A 645 11.76 -10.32 -7.59
CA GLN A 645 11.37 -11.72 -7.70
C GLN A 645 10.43 -11.89 -8.89
N ASP A 646 10.91 -12.55 -9.93
CA ASP A 646 10.20 -13.15 -11.09
C ASP A 646 9.24 -12.26 -11.94
N GLU A 647 8.91 -11.04 -11.52
CA GLU A 647 8.41 -9.96 -12.39
C GLU A 647 9.48 -8.86 -12.57
N ASP A 648 9.58 -8.29 -13.77
CA ASP A 648 10.60 -7.30 -14.16
C ASP A 648 10.46 -5.93 -13.46
N TYR A 649 9.45 -5.72 -12.61
CA TYR A 649 9.15 -4.44 -11.96
C TYR A 649 8.46 -4.62 -10.60
N TYR A 650 8.68 -3.68 -9.69
CA TYR A 650 8.07 -3.62 -8.35
C TYR A 650 7.06 -2.48 -8.23
N THR A 651 5.95 -2.68 -7.50
CA THR A 651 4.95 -1.66 -7.14
C THR A 651 4.96 -1.36 -5.63
N SER A 652 4.96 -0.08 -5.27
CA SER A 652 5.07 0.37 -3.88
C SER A 652 3.72 0.72 -3.23
N GLU A 653 3.53 0.32 -1.97
CA GLU A 653 2.45 0.82 -1.12
C GLU A 653 2.60 2.34 -0.83
N HIS A 654 1.51 2.98 -0.40
CA HIS A 654 1.34 4.44 -0.48
C HIS A 654 2.21 5.26 0.51
N SER A 655 2.50 4.72 1.70
CA SER A 655 3.08 5.46 2.84
C SER A 655 4.61 5.56 2.85
N LYS A 656 5.19 6.13 1.77
CA LYS A 656 6.58 6.59 1.77
C LYS A 656 6.74 7.91 1.01
N LEU A 657 7.53 8.80 1.58
CA LEU A 657 8.14 9.95 0.91
C LEU A 657 8.90 9.51 -0.34
N LEU A 658 8.81 10.31 -1.41
CA LEU A 658 9.34 9.98 -2.72
C LEU A 658 10.10 11.17 -3.34
N PRO A 659 11.32 10.98 -3.86
CA PRO A 659 12.15 12.04 -4.43
C PRO A 659 11.70 12.40 -5.86
N ILE A 660 10.49 12.95 -6.01
CA ILE A 660 9.79 13.18 -7.30
C ILE A 660 10.71 13.80 -8.37
N LYS A 661 11.57 14.76 -7.99
CA LYS A 661 12.48 15.48 -8.89
C LYS A 661 13.59 14.62 -9.52
N TRP A 662 13.87 13.44 -8.97
CA TRP A 662 14.82 12.46 -9.49
C TRP A 662 14.15 11.30 -10.24
N MET A 663 12.88 11.01 -9.92
CA MET A 663 12.19 9.79 -10.35
C MET A 663 11.79 9.79 -11.83
N ALA A 664 11.68 8.58 -12.40
CA ALA A 664 11.16 8.36 -13.74
C ALA A 664 9.63 8.59 -13.81
N PRO A 665 9.06 9.02 -14.96
CA PRO A 665 7.62 9.30 -15.09
C PRO A 665 6.72 8.12 -14.68
N GLU A 666 7.10 6.88 -15.02
CA GLU A 666 6.36 5.68 -14.65
C GLU A 666 6.45 5.33 -13.15
N SER A 667 7.52 5.75 -12.47
CA SER A 667 7.67 5.61 -11.02
C SER A 667 6.86 6.64 -10.26
N ILE A 668 6.70 7.85 -10.82
CA ILE A 668 5.83 8.89 -10.26
C ILE A 668 4.36 8.50 -10.47
N ASN A 669 3.98 8.25 -11.72
CA ASN A 669 2.58 8.06 -12.13
C ASN A 669 1.98 6.70 -11.71
N TYR A 670 2.80 5.65 -11.62
CA TYR A 670 2.32 4.27 -11.40
C TYR A 670 3.02 3.53 -10.26
N ARG A 671 3.88 4.22 -9.49
CA ARG A 671 4.72 3.64 -8.42
C ARG A 671 5.53 2.40 -8.86
N LYS A 672 5.83 2.28 -10.16
CA LYS A 672 6.60 1.16 -10.75
C LYS A 672 8.11 1.43 -10.70
N PHE A 673 8.90 0.43 -10.31
CA PHE A 673 10.35 0.50 -10.20
C PHE A 673 11.03 -0.71 -10.86
N ASP A 674 12.00 -0.44 -11.73
CA ASP A 674 12.82 -1.44 -12.43
C ASP A 674 14.22 -0.86 -12.78
N SER A 675 15.08 -1.64 -13.44
CA SER A 675 16.43 -1.20 -13.83
C SER A 675 16.43 0.00 -14.81
N LYS A 676 15.38 0.21 -15.60
CA LYS A 676 15.23 1.39 -16.48
C LYS A 676 14.78 2.64 -15.70
N THR A 677 14.12 2.47 -14.55
CA THR A 677 13.88 3.58 -13.62
C THR A 677 15.18 4.01 -12.92
N ASP A 678 16.05 3.07 -12.55
CA ASP A 678 17.39 3.36 -12.04
C ASP A 678 18.26 4.07 -13.10
N VAL A 679 18.17 3.70 -14.39
CA VAL A 679 18.84 4.44 -15.49
C VAL A 679 18.44 5.91 -15.53
N TRP A 680 17.15 6.22 -15.39
CA TRP A 680 16.66 7.61 -15.36
C TRP A 680 17.21 8.37 -14.14
N MET A 681 17.09 7.80 -12.94
CA MET A 681 17.60 8.41 -11.70
C MET A 681 19.12 8.61 -11.74
N PHE A 682 19.85 7.66 -12.31
CA PHE A 682 21.29 7.79 -12.55
C PHE A 682 21.61 8.94 -13.52
N GLY A 683 20.81 9.16 -14.57
CA GLY A 683 20.96 10.31 -15.44
C GLY A 683 20.79 11.64 -14.69
N VAL A 684 19.83 11.73 -13.77
CA VAL A 684 19.68 12.89 -12.87
C VAL A 684 20.89 13.03 -11.92
N CYS A 685 21.44 11.92 -11.42
CA CYS A 685 22.64 11.93 -10.57
C CYS A 685 23.90 12.42 -11.34
N ILE A 686 24.10 12.01 -12.60
CA ILE A 686 25.19 12.54 -13.44
C ILE A 686 24.97 14.05 -13.70
N TRP A 687 23.72 14.48 -13.90
CA TRP A 687 23.40 15.90 -14.00
C TRP A 687 23.71 16.67 -12.71
N GLU A 688 23.44 16.12 -11.52
CA GLU A 688 23.90 16.70 -10.24
C GLU A 688 25.43 16.80 -10.15
N ILE A 689 26.16 15.79 -10.66
CA ILE A 689 27.63 15.80 -10.70
C ILE A 689 28.16 16.91 -11.61
N LEU A 690 27.64 17.01 -12.84
CA LEU A 690 28.07 17.99 -13.84
C LEU A 690 27.61 19.42 -13.52
N SER A 691 26.53 19.58 -12.76
CA SER A 691 26.04 20.88 -12.27
C SER A 691 26.62 21.29 -10.90
N TYR A 692 27.62 20.58 -10.39
CA TYR A 692 28.31 20.87 -9.12
C TYR A 692 27.40 20.83 -7.88
N GLY A 693 26.45 19.89 -7.84
CA GLY A 693 25.54 19.67 -6.71
C GLY A 693 24.31 20.57 -6.67
N ILE A 694 24.01 21.28 -7.77
CA ILE A 694 22.72 21.97 -7.96
C ILE A 694 21.58 20.94 -7.89
N LYS A 695 20.46 21.34 -7.28
CA LYS A 695 19.29 20.47 -7.11
C LYS A 695 18.53 20.36 -8.44
N PRO A 696 18.18 19.15 -8.93
CA PRO A 696 17.37 19.02 -10.14
C PRO A 696 16.02 19.71 -9.96
N TRP A 697 15.55 20.40 -11.00
CA TRP A 697 14.32 21.19 -10.98
C TRP A 697 14.25 22.16 -9.78
N GLN A 698 15.35 22.87 -9.50
CA GLN A 698 15.38 23.95 -8.51
C GLN A 698 14.31 25.01 -8.83
N ASN A 699 13.69 25.57 -7.78
CA ASN A 699 12.60 26.57 -7.83
C ASN A 699 11.30 26.13 -8.56
N ILE A 700 11.21 24.87 -9.03
CA ILE A 700 10.03 24.29 -9.69
C ILE A 700 9.32 23.34 -8.72
N ARG A 701 7.99 23.35 -8.63
CA ARG A 701 7.23 22.47 -7.72
C ARG A 701 7.10 21.04 -8.25
N ASN A 702 6.95 20.04 -7.38
CA ASN A 702 6.91 18.62 -7.80
C ASN A 702 5.84 18.32 -8.87
N HIS A 703 4.64 18.88 -8.74
CA HIS A 703 3.58 18.71 -9.75
C HIS A 703 3.90 19.39 -11.09
N GLU A 704 4.65 20.49 -11.08
CA GLU A 704 5.10 21.16 -12.30
C GLU A 704 6.18 20.36 -13.03
N VAL A 705 7.01 19.59 -12.30
CA VAL A 705 7.98 18.68 -12.92
C VAL A 705 7.27 17.65 -13.79
N ILE A 706 6.20 17.01 -13.28
CA ILE A 706 5.38 16.05 -14.05
C ILE A 706 4.84 16.72 -15.32
N LEU A 707 4.20 17.89 -15.17
CA LEU A 707 3.65 18.68 -16.30
C LEU A 707 4.70 19.20 -17.29
N LYS A 708 6.00 19.22 -16.92
CA LYS A 708 7.12 19.51 -17.82
C LYS A 708 7.61 18.24 -18.52
N LEU A 709 7.78 17.13 -17.79
CA LEU A 709 8.21 15.84 -18.32
C LEU A 709 7.24 15.30 -19.40
N ASP A 710 5.93 15.42 -19.16
CA ASP A 710 4.86 15.04 -20.10
C ASP A 710 4.85 15.89 -21.38
N LYS A 711 5.35 17.13 -21.30
CA LYS A 711 5.53 18.03 -22.46
C LYS A 711 6.86 17.80 -23.19
N GLY A 712 7.60 16.75 -22.82
CA GLY A 712 8.93 16.44 -23.39
C GLY A 712 10.07 17.32 -22.85
N ILE A 713 9.81 18.23 -21.91
CA ILE A 713 10.86 19.08 -21.32
C ILE A 713 11.77 18.22 -20.42
N ARG A 714 13.05 18.52 -20.39
CA ARG A 714 14.09 17.87 -19.56
C ARG A 714 14.90 18.90 -18.77
N LEU A 715 15.80 18.43 -17.92
CA LEU A 715 16.76 19.30 -17.22
C LEU A 715 17.66 20.00 -18.25
N GLU A 716 18.06 21.23 -17.97
CA GLU A 716 18.90 22.04 -18.86
C GLU A 716 20.34 21.53 -18.98
N VAL A 717 21.07 21.94 -20.01
CA VAL A 717 22.48 21.55 -20.20
C VAL A 717 23.33 22.19 -19.09
N PRO A 718 24.09 21.44 -18.27
CA PRO A 718 24.93 22.04 -17.23
C PRO A 718 26.04 22.94 -17.82
N ASN A 719 26.33 24.05 -17.16
CA ASN A 719 27.38 24.98 -17.58
C ASN A 719 28.76 24.29 -17.65
N GLY A 720 29.33 24.21 -18.86
CA GLY A 720 30.59 23.53 -19.14
C GLY A 720 30.46 22.06 -19.54
N CYS A 721 29.26 21.50 -19.55
CA CYS A 721 29.02 20.13 -20.03
C CYS A 721 29.24 20.02 -21.56
N PRO A 722 30.06 19.07 -22.05
CA PRO A 722 30.10 18.72 -23.46
C PRO A 722 28.74 18.20 -23.94
N LEU A 723 28.26 18.70 -25.08
CA LEU A 723 26.96 18.30 -25.65
C LEU A 723 26.86 16.78 -25.83
N VAL A 724 27.95 16.12 -26.26
CA VAL A 724 28.04 14.67 -26.44
C VAL A 724 27.79 13.85 -25.15
N ILE A 725 28.03 14.43 -23.97
CA ILE A 725 27.71 13.82 -22.67
C ILE A 725 26.26 14.11 -22.31
N TYR A 726 25.76 15.31 -22.62
CA TYR A 726 24.34 15.65 -22.44
C TYR A 726 23.43 14.82 -23.37
N ASP A 727 23.86 14.46 -24.58
CA ASP A 727 23.12 13.57 -25.50
C ASP A 727 22.92 12.18 -24.88
N LEU A 728 23.94 11.66 -24.18
CA LEU A 728 23.83 10.43 -23.39
C LEU A 728 22.79 10.59 -22.27
N LEU A 729 22.81 11.70 -21.50
CA LEU A 729 21.79 11.98 -20.47
C LEU A 729 20.37 12.10 -21.07
N TYR A 730 20.24 12.73 -22.22
CA TYR A 730 18.96 12.90 -22.91
C TYR A 730 18.38 11.54 -23.34
N SER A 731 19.22 10.61 -23.80
CA SER A 731 18.82 9.21 -24.07
C SER A 731 18.39 8.47 -22.79
N MET A 732 19.09 8.68 -21.67
CA MET A 732 18.72 8.12 -20.36
C MET A 732 17.39 8.69 -19.84
N TRP A 733 16.98 9.87 -20.30
CA TRP A 733 15.68 10.48 -20.01
C TRP A 733 14.63 10.31 -21.11
N SER A 734 14.75 9.27 -21.97
CA SER A 734 13.65 8.91 -22.86
C SER A 734 12.37 8.62 -22.07
N TYR A 735 11.23 9.11 -22.54
CA TYR A 735 9.95 8.96 -21.84
C TYR A 735 9.50 7.48 -21.84
N ASP A 736 9.64 6.80 -22.98
CA ASP A 736 9.54 5.34 -23.02
C ASP A 736 10.78 4.72 -22.36
N LYS A 737 10.55 3.86 -21.36
CA LYS A 737 11.62 3.20 -20.61
C LYS A 737 12.42 2.20 -21.45
N ASN A 738 11.86 1.68 -22.53
CA ASN A 738 12.50 0.69 -23.40
C ASN A 738 13.58 1.34 -24.27
N GLU A 739 13.33 2.57 -24.73
CA GLU A 739 14.24 3.39 -25.55
C GLU A 739 15.42 3.97 -24.76
N ARG A 740 15.39 3.93 -23.42
CA ARG A 740 16.57 4.29 -22.60
C ARG A 740 17.68 3.25 -22.82
N PRO A 741 18.97 3.60 -22.80
CA PRO A 741 20.08 2.65 -22.96
C PRO A 741 20.16 1.57 -21.86
N THR A 742 21.10 0.63 -22.00
CA THR A 742 21.48 -0.31 -20.92
C THR A 742 22.55 0.32 -20.02
N MET A 743 22.63 -0.14 -18.76
CA MET A 743 23.67 0.32 -17.83
C MET A 743 25.09 0.00 -18.34
N GLU A 744 25.21 -1.07 -19.12
CA GLU A 744 26.42 -1.48 -19.84
C GLU A 744 26.83 -0.48 -20.92
N TYR A 745 25.93 -0.08 -21.82
CA TYR A 745 26.20 0.95 -22.82
C TYR A 745 26.58 2.30 -22.18
N ILE A 746 25.94 2.67 -21.06
CA ILE A 746 26.25 3.89 -20.31
C ILE A 746 27.66 3.79 -19.70
N GLN A 747 28.00 2.65 -19.08
CA GLN A 747 29.32 2.38 -18.51
C GLN A 747 30.42 2.48 -19.58
N ASP A 748 30.24 1.83 -20.73
CA ASP A 748 31.22 1.83 -21.81
C ASP A 748 31.40 3.23 -22.42
N SER A 749 30.29 3.98 -22.57
CA SER A 749 30.32 5.38 -23.02
C SER A 749 31.10 6.29 -22.06
N LEU A 750 30.85 6.15 -20.75
CA LEU A 750 31.57 6.90 -19.73
C LEU A 750 33.06 6.51 -19.66
N TYR A 751 33.39 5.24 -19.90
CA TYR A 751 34.78 4.77 -19.99
C TYR A 751 35.52 5.34 -21.20
N ASP A 752 34.88 5.37 -22.38
CA ASP A 752 35.52 5.94 -23.57
C ASP A 752 35.74 7.45 -23.42
N PHE A 753 34.82 8.21 -22.82
CA PHE A 753 35.06 9.61 -22.47
C PHE A 753 36.25 9.81 -21.53
N ILE A 754 36.45 8.93 -20.54
CA ILE A 754 37.65 8.93 -19.67
C ILE A 754 38.91 8.70 -20.50
N VAL A 755 38.92 7.66 -21.34
CA VAL A 755 40.06 7.28 -22.19
C VAL A 755 40.38 8.37 -23.23
N GLN A 756 39.38 9.11 -23.73
CA GLN A 756 39.59 10.28 -24.60
C GLN A 756 40.25 11.45 -23.83
N LEU A 757 39.81 11.73 -22.60
CA LEU A 757 40.41 12.77 -21.75
C LEU A 757 41.84 12.40 -21.28
N GLU A 758 42.13 11.13 -20.99
CA GLU A 758 43.49 10.66 -20.68
C GLU A 758 44.46 10.85 -21.86
N LYS A 759 43.95 10.77 -23.10
CA LYS A 759 44.70 11.09 -24.33
C LYS A 759 44.87 12.59 -24.58
N GLY A 760 44.37 13.45 -23.70
CA GLY A 760 44.43 14.91 -23.84
C GLY A 760 43.48 15.48 -24.89
N ILE A 761 42.44 14.75 -25.30
CA ILE A 761 41.42 15.28 -26.21
C ILE A 761 40.64 16.38 -25.45
N PRO A 762 40.55 17.61 -25.98
CA PRO A 762 39.85 18.68 -25.29
C PRO A 762 38.34 18.39 -25.25
N TYR A 763 37.68 18.83 -24.18
CA TYR A 763 36.28 18.50 -23.88
C TYR A 763 35.28 18.85 -25.00
N ASN A 764 35.61 19.81 -25.87
CA ASN A 764 34.81 20.21 -27.03
C ASN A 764 35.03 19.36 -28.30
N LYS A 765 35.87 18.31 -28.22
CA LYS A 765 36.14 17.35 -29.30
C LYS A 765 35.90 15.89 -28.87
N LEU A 766 35.22 15.68 -27.75
CA LEU A 766 34.82 14.34 -27.33
C LEU A 766 33.76 13.78 -28.29
N GLU A 767 33.88 12.52 -28.69
CA GLU A 767 32.91 11.81 -29.55
C GLU A 767 32.20 10.68 -28.79
N MET A 768 30.97 10.34 -29.18
CA MET A 768 30.32 9.10 -28.74
C MET A 768 30.84 7.90 -29.54
N ILE A 769 30.82 6.70 -28.93
CA ILE A 769 31.19 5.46 -29.61
C ILE A 769 30.21 5.17 -30.76
N LYS A 770 30.75 5.02 -31.96
CA LYS A 770 30.00 4.82 -33.22
C LYS A 770 29.82 3.32 -33.51
N ASN A 771 28.69 2.76 -33.04
CA ASN A 771 28.21 1.37 -33.26
C ASN A 771 29.15 0.23 -32.78
N PRO A 772 28.77 -0.55 -31.75
CA PRO A 772 29.55 -1.71 -31.29
C PRO A 772 29.29 -2.96 -32.16
N ILE A 773 29.70 -2.94 -33.44
CA ILE A 773 29.66 -4.12 -34.33
C ILE A 773 31.01 -4.32 -35.04
N THR A 774 31.65 -5.45 -34.71
CA THR A 774 32.80 -6.09 -35.39
C THR A 774 34.01 -5.22 -35.74
N ASN A 775 35.07 -5.35 -34.95
CA ASN A 775 36.43 -5.46 -35.50
C ASN A 775 37.29 -6.40 -34.62
N ASN A 776 38.25 -7.08 -35.25
CA ASN A 776 38.91 -8.27 -34.69
C ASN A 776 39.74 -8.03 -33.41
N ILE A 777 39.48 -8.80 -32.35
CA ILE A 777 40.53 -9.27 -31.41
C ILE A 777 40.45 -10.80 -31.20
N ASN A 778 40.29 -11.54 -32.30
CA ASN A 778 40.79 -12.92 -32.33
C ASN A 778 42.31 -12.88 -32.53
N ASN A 779 43.08 -12.53 -31.48
CA ASN A 779 44.51 -12.87 -31.28
C ASN A 779 45.20 -12.20 -30.06
N ILE A 780 44.60 -12.23 -28.85
CA ILE A 780 45.39 -12.34 -27.59
C ILE A 780 44.66 -13.27 -26.61
N HIS A 781 44.71 -14.59 -26.85
CA HIS A 781 44.52 -15.55 -25.78
C HIS A 781 45.84 -15.69 -25.01
N GLY A 782 45.95 -14.97 -23.89
CA GLY A 782 47.07 -15.06 -22.97
C GLY A 782 46.62 -14.71 -21.56
N ASP A 783 46.89 -15.60 -20.60
CA ASP A 783 46.36 -15.51 -19.23
C ASP A 783 46.69 -14.19 -18.53
N LYS A 784 45.65 -13.37 -18.31
CA LYS A 784 45.70 -12.24 -17.39
C LYS A 784 44.62 -12.39 -16.33
N LYS A 785 45.04 -12.97 -15.20
CA LYS A 785 44.29 -12.92 -13.94
C LYS A 785 43.88 -11.47 -13.65
N CYS A 786 42.65 -11.28 -13.16
CA CYS A 786 42.17 -9.96 -12.74
C CYS A 786 43.17 -9.31 -11.77
N SER A 787 43.76 -8.19 -12.18
CA SER A 787 44.84 -7.55 -11.45
C SER A 787 44.28 -6.80 -10.24
N VAL A 788 44.46 -7.37 -9.05
CA VAL A 788 44.19 -6.70 -7.77
C VAL A 788 45.00 -5.39 -7.73
N TYR A 789 44.32 -4.26 -7.82
CA TYR A 789 44.93 -2.95 -7.63
C TYR A 789 45.52 -2.89 -6.20
N LYS A 790 46.84 -2.73 -6.10
CA LYS A 790 47.49 -2.49 -4.82
C LYS A 790 47.07 -1.12 -4.27
N PRO A 791 46.81 -0.96 -2.96
CA PRO A 791 46.65 0.35 -2.35
C PRO A 791 47.88 1.22 -2.63
N ILE A 792 47.67 2.44 -3.12
CA ILE A 792 48.72 3.46 -3.17
C ILE A 792 48.97 3.94 -1.74
N GLY A 793 50.24 4.19 -1.40
CA GLY A 793 50.70 4.42 -0.03
C GLY A 793 50.03 5.63 0.66
N SER A 794 49.98 5.57 1.99
CA SER A 794 49.36 6.58 2.85
C SER A 794 50.05 7.93 2.74
N ILE A 795 49.49 8.85 1.95
CA ILE A 795 49.78 10.27 2.05
C ILE A 795 49.14 10.78 3.34
N LYS A 796 49.96 11.16 4.33
CA LYS A 796 49.48 11.94 5.48
C LYS A 796 49.14 13.34 5.00
N LEU A 797 47.87 13.71 5.05
CA LEU A 797 47.44 15.11 5.03
C LEU A 797 46.79 15.45 6.37
N ASP A 798 46.90 16.72 6.76
CA ASP A 798 46.44 17.21 8.06
C ASP A 798 44.91 17.36 8.06
N THR A 799 44.25 16.81 9.08
CA THR A 799 42.78 16.77 9.21
C THR A 799 42.21 17.86 10.13
N THR A 800 43.01 18.85 10.53
CA THR A 800 42.66 19.83 11.57
C THR A 800 41.73 20.98 11.16
N GLN A 801 41.19 21.01 9.93
CA GLN A 801 40.30 22.09 9.46
C GLN A 801 39.02 21.59 8.74
N VAL A 802 38.10 20.98 9.49
CA VAL A 802 36.67 20.92 9.13
C VAL A 802 35.85 21.22 10.39
N GLU A 803 35.04 22.29 10.34
CA GLU A 803 34.15 22.69 11.42
C GLU A 803 32.92 21.76 11.49
N PRO A 804 32.62 21.09 12.62
CA PRO A 804 31.51 20.12 12.71
C PRO A 804 30.12 20.71 12.44
N THR A 805 29.94 22.02 12.64
CA THR A 805 28.64 22.70 12.66
C THR A 805 27.86 22.71 11.33
N PHE A 806 28.49 22.40 10.19
CA PHE A 806 27.82 22.49 8.89
C PHE A 806 27.01 21.24 8.50
N LEU A 807 27.43 20.06 8.96
CA LEU A 807 26.81 18.77 8.57
C LEU A 807 25.36 18.66 9.06
N ILE A 808 25.09 19.25 10.22
CA ILE A 808 23.75 19.46 10.79
C ILE A 808 22.87 20.25 9.82
N LYS A 809 23.35 21.38 9.27
CA LYS A 809 22.56 22.24 8.37
C LYS A 809 22.20 21.55 7.05
N THR A 810 23.09 20.73 6.48
CA THR A 810 22.79 19.99 5.24
C THR A 810 21.65 18.99 5.45
N LEU A 811 21.57 18.38 6.63
CA LEU A 811 20.56 17.36 6.95
C LEU A 811 19.28 17.97 7.53
N GLU A 812 19.36 19.12 8.19
CA GLU A 812 18.20 19.97 8.47
C GLU A 812 17.52 20.43 7.16
N GLN A 813 18.28 20.74 6.11
CA GLN A 813 17.70 21.00 4.78
C GLN A 813 17.05 19.76 4.14
N GLN A 814 17.54 18.55 4.43
CA GLN A 814 16.86 17.32 4.01
C GLN A 814 15.58 17.08 4.82
N ARG A 815 15.58 17.36 6.13
CA ARG A 815 14.38 17.33 7.00
C ARG A 815 13.31 18.31 6.53
N LEU A 816 13.66 19.58 6.33
CA LEU A 816 12.72 20.62 5.88
C LEU A 816 12.12 20.28 4.50
N GLN A 817 12.93 19.74 3.57
CA GLN A 817 12.40 19.26 2.30
C GLN A 817 11.47 18.06 2.47
N SER A 818 11.81 17.12 3.35
CA SER A 818 10.97 15.97 3.69
C SER A 818 9.62 16.42 4.25
N GLU A 819 9.60 17.47 5.08
CA GLU A 819 8.39 18.03 5.67
C GLU A 819 7.54 18.82 4.65
N GLU A 820 8.15 19.53 3.69
CA GLU A 820 7.44 20.11 2.54
C GLU A 820 6.80 19.02 1.66
N ASP A 821 7.54 17.95 1.37
CA ASP A 821 7.07 16.85 0.52
C ASP A 821 6.01 15.98 1.24
N GLU A 822 6.10 15.81 2.56
CA GLU A 822 5.07 15.17 3.40
C GLU A 822 3.80 16.02 3.47
N LYS A 823 3.95 17.33 3.73
CA LYS A 823 2.82 18.26 3.74
C LYS A 823 2.12 18.28 2.40
N TRP A 824 2.85 18.32 1.28
CA TRP A 824 2.25 18.26 -0.05
C TRP A 824 1.53 16.93 -0.34
N LEU A 825 2.08 15.78 0.11
CA LEU A 825 1.40 14.48 -0.01
C LEU A 825 0.10 14.44 0.82
N ASN A 826 0.14 14.94 2.05
CA ASN A 826 -1.04 15.01 2.92
C ASN A 826 -2.08 16.01 2.39
N ASP A 827 -1.68 17.18 1.87
CA ASP A 827 -2.57 18.17 1.25
C ASP A 827 -3.19 17.60 -0.05
N PHE A 828 -2.46 16.75 -0.79
CA PHE A 828 -2.93 16.05 -2.00
C PHE A 828 -3.89 14.89 -1.70
N GLU A 829 -3.66 14.11 -0.65
CA GLU A 829 -4.53 12.98 -0.26
C GLU A 829 -5.74 13.42 0.60
N SER A 830 -5.65 14.56 1.32
CA SER A 830 -6.76 15.11 2.13
C SER A 830 -7.56 16.24 1.47
N GLY A 831 -7.00 16.89 0.44
CA GLY A 831 -7.66 17.97 -0.29
C GLY A 831 -7.79 19.29 0.48
N ASN A 832 -6.95 19.52 1.50
CA ASN A 832 -6.92 20.76 2.27
C ASN A 832 -5.78 21.67 1.77
N PHE A 833 -6.11 22.93 1.45
CA PHE A 833 -5.15 24.02 1.31
C PHE A 833 -5.72 25.30 1.93
N THR A 834 -5.44 25.51 3.22
CA THR A 834 -5.69 26.78 3.92
C THR A 834 -4.37 27.40 4.38
N LYS A 835 -4.24 28.70 4.17
CA LYS A 835 -3.14 29.51 4.72
C LYS A 835 -3.42 29.76 6.20
N ASP A 836 -2.36 29.80 7.00
CA ASP A 836 -2.31 30.70 8.16
C ASP A 836 -1.47 31.94 7.78
N GLU A 837 -1.74 33.07 8.42
CA GLU A 837 -1.17 34.37 8.09
C GLU A 837 -0.48 35.04 9.29
N LYS A 838 0.30 36.09 8.98
CA LYS A 838 0.76 37.21 9.83
C LYS A 838 2.10 37.02 10.53
N ASP A 839 3.12 37.61 9.90
CA ASP A 839 3.98 38.57 10.59
C ASP A 839 3.57 39.99 10.18
N VAL A 840 3.71 40.95 11.10
CA VAL A 840 3.52 42.39 10.83
C VAL A 840 4.77 43.15 11.26
N ASP A 841 5.69 43.26 10.31
CA ASP A 841 6.76 44.25 10.14
C ASP A 841 7.71 44.58 11.30
N SER A 842 8.99 44.23 11.12
CA SER A 842 10.10 45.14 11.43
C SER A 842 11.34 44.87 10.55
N GLY A 843 11.15 45.06 9.24
CA GLY A 843 12.16 45.22 8.18
C GLY A 843 13.57 44.62 8.29
N LYS A 844 13.83 43.54 7.53
CA LYS A 844 14.83 43.56 6.43
C LYS A 844 14.76 42.35 5.47
N ASN A 845 14.37 42.63 4.23
CA ASN A 845 14.71 41.90 3.00
C ASN A 845 14.32 40.40 2.88
N SER A 846 13.02 40.10 2.88
CA SER A 846 12.49 38.91 2.20
C SER A 846 11.05 39.13 1.70
N GLU A 847 10.64 38.31 0.72
CA GLU A 847 9.29 38.25 0.10
C GLU A 847 8.86 39.46 -0.77
N SER A 848 7.90 39.35 -1.70
CA SER A 848 7.06 38.21 -2.10
C SER A 848 6.82 38.19 -3.64
N SER A 849 6.45 37.04 -4.21
CA SER A 849 5.67 36.92 -5.47
C SER A 849 5.25 35.47 -5.76
N GLY A 850 4.32 34.91 -4.96
CA GLY A 850 3.67 33.64 -5.26
C GLY A 850 2.43 33.82 -6.14
N CYS A 851 2.52 33.57 -7.45
CA CYS A 851 1.38 33.71 -8.36
C CYS A 851 0.73 32.35 -8.73
N GLY A 852 -0.28 31.96 -7.97
CA GLY A 852 -1.31 31.01 -8.40
C GLY A 852 -2.66 31.74 -8.41
N TYR A 853 -3.50 31.52 -9.43
CA TYR A 853 -4.79 32.21 -9.54
C TYR A 853 -5.77 31.76 -8.44
N GLN A 854 -5.77 32.47 -7.32
CA GLN A 854 -6.77 32.34 -6.27
C GLN A 854 -8.13 32.85 -6.80
N PHE A 855 -9.22 32.14 -6.52
CA PHE A 855 -10.55 32.75 -6.64
C PHE A 855 -10.69 33.84 -5.58
N ASP A 856 -11.13 35.03 -5.97
CA ASP A 856 -11.63 36.01 -5.00
C ASP A 856 -12.84 35.40 -4.27
N ARG A 857 -12.66 35.14 -2.97
CA ARG A 857 -13.70 34.68 -2.04
C ARG A 857 -14.26 35.80 -1.17
N GLU A 858 -13.61 36.96 -1.15
CA GLU A 858 -14.01 38.12 -0.36
C GLU A 858 -15.38 38.64 -0.79
N HIS A 859 -15.76 38.40 -2.06
CA HIS A 859 -17.04 38.78 -2.66
C HIS A 859 -17.90 37.60 -3.16
N ASP A 860 -17.51 36.35 -2.90
CA ASP A 860 -18.20 35.16 -3.42
C ASP A 860 -19.37 34.71 -2.53
N THR A 861 -20.61 35.05 -2.92
CA THR A 861 -21.80 34.76 -2.11
C THR A 861 -22.13 33.26 -1.99
N ILE A 862 -21.74 32.44 -2.98
CA ILE A 862 -21.86 30.98 -2.92
C ILE A 862 -20.91 30.40 -1.89
N TYR A 863 -19.64 30.83 -1.92
CA TYR A 863 -18.65 30.39 -0.93
C TYR A 863 -19.09 30.78 0.49
N LYS A 864 -19.53 32.02 0.71
CA LYS A 864 -19.99 32.50 2.02
C LYS A 864 -21.19 31.70 2.57
N THR A 865 -22.22 31.47 1.75
CA THR A 865 -23.42 30.72 2.19
C THR A 865 -23.14 29.23 2.44
N VAL A 866 -22.23 28.61 1.68
CA VAL A 866 -21.74 27.25 2.00
C VAL A 866 -20.95 27.24 3.32
N THR A 867 -20.08 28.22 3.56
CA THR A 867 -19.32 28.31 4.82
C THR A 867 -20.23 28.52 6.03
N GLU A 868 -21.22 29.42 5.95
CA GLU A 868 -22.24 29.67 6.98
C GLU A 868 -23.03 28.39 7.33
N LEU A 869 -23.40 27.60 6.32
CA LEU A 869 -24.08 26.32 6.50
C LEU A 869 -23.19 25.28 7.21
N ILE A 870 -21.92 25.15 6.79
CA ILE A 870 -20.95 24.25 7.43
C ILE A 870 -20.66 24.67 8.87
N GLU A 871 -20.62 25.97 9.17
CA GLU A 871 -20.45 26.50 10.53
C GLU A 871 -21.65 26.14 11.41
N CYS A 872 -22.89 26.35 10.93
CA CYS A 872 -24.11 25.95 11.64
C CYS A 872 -24.14 24.44 11.95
N ILE A 873 -23.79 23.60 10.97
CA ILE A 873 -23.69 22.14 11.12
C ILE A 873 -22.62 21.78 12.16
N THR A 874 -21.43 22.37 12.06
CA THR A 874 -20.31 22.11 12.98
C THR A 874 -20.65 22.54 14.41
N ASN A 875 -21.38 23.64 14.58
CA ASN A 875 -21.82 24.15 15.87
C ASN A 875 -22.87 23.22 16.52
N PHE A 876 -23.84 22.72 15.75
CA PHE A 876 -24.78 21.69 16.23
C PHE A 876 -24.05 20.41 16.65
N ASN A 877 -23.19 19.86 15.80
CA ASN A 877 -22.49 18.60 16.07
C ASN A 877 -21.57 18.68 17.31
N LYS A 878 -20.97 19.84 17.60
CA LYS A 878 -20.17 20.08 18.81
C LYS A 878 -21.00 20.18 20.09
N ASN A 879 -22.26 20.63 20.00
CA ASN A 879 -23.12 20.88 21.15
C ASN A 879 -24.19 19.79 21.39
N TYR A 880 -24.44 18.92 20.41
CA TYR A 880 -25.38 17.81 20.55
C TYR A 880 -24.93 16.82 21.64
N LYS A 881 -25.85 16.55 22.58
CA LYS A 881 -25.73 15.60 23.68
C LYS A 881 -27.12 15.04 23.98
N LYS A 882 -27.23 13.80 24.49
CA LYS A 882 -28.53 13.21 24.88
C LYS A 882 -29.33 14.03 25.90
N SER A 883 -28.65 14.88 26.66
CA SER A 883 -29.26 15.80 27.64
C SER A 883 -29.65 17.18 27.07
N LEU A 884 -29.64 17.38 25.75
CA LEU A 884 -29.95 18.66 25.13
C LEU A 884 -31.48 18.91 25.16
N SER A 885 -31.87 20.13 25.54
CA SER A 885 -33.28 20.56 25.56
C SER A 885 -33.88 20.49 24.15
N ASN A 886 -35.19 20.26 24.05
CA ASN A 886 -35.82 20.21 22.72
C ASN A 886 -35.84 21.59 22.06
N ASP A 887 -35.98 22.66 22.84
CA ASP A 887 -35.94 24.04 22.34
C ASP A 887 -34.58 24.42 21.75
N ASP A 888 -33.48 24.02 22.39
CA ASP A 888 -32.13 24.27 21.88
C ASP A 888 -31.83 23.37 20.66
N PHE A 889 -32.26 22.11 20.67
CA PHE A 889 -32.14 21.20 19.52
C PHE A 889 -32.86 21.77 18.29
N VAL A 890 -34.12 22.17 18.44
CA VAL A 890 -34.92 22.82 17.38
C VAL A 890 -34.27 24.13 16.94
N ARG A 891 -33.66 24.91 17.85
CA ARG A 891 -32.96 26.16 17.51
C ARG A 891 -31.73 25.92 16.63
N TYR A 892 -30.90 24.91 16.93
CA TYR A 892 -29.76 24.56 16.09
C TYR A 892 -30.19 24.12 14.67
N VAL A 893 -31.22 23.29 14.55
CA VAL A 893 -31.74 22.86 13.25
C VAL A 893 -32.40 24.03 12.49
N SER A 894 -33.00 24.99 13.20
CA SER A 894 -33.47 26.25 12.60
C SER A 894 -32.33 27.06 11.97
N TYR A 895 -31.16 27.16 12.62
CA TYR A 895 -29.99 27.82 12.00
C TYR A 895 -29.52 27.09 10.74
N ILE A 896 -29.36 25.77 10.79
CA ILE A 896 -28.95 24.94 9.63
C ILE A 896 -29.93 25.11 8.46
N THR A 897 -31.23 24.97 8.71
CA THR A 897 -32.26 25.10 7.65
C THR A 897 -32.43 26.51 7.12
N ASN A 898 -32.01 27.56 7.85
CA ASN A 898 -32.01 28.93 7.35
C ASN A 898 -30.76 29.24 6.52
N ALA A 899 -29.57 28.79 6.94
CA ALA A 899 -28.35 28.88 6.11
C ALA A 899 -28.52 28.13 4.77
N LEU A 900 -29.19 26.97 4.78
CA LEU A 900 -29.51 26.23 3.56
C LEU A 900 -30.48 26.97 2.62
N LYS A 901 -31.47 27.70 3.15
CA LYS A 901 -32.34 28.58 2.34
C LYS A 901 -31.56 29.74 1.71
N ASN A 902 -30.62 30.33 2.45
CA ASN A 902 -29.73 31.37 1.92
C ASN A 902 -28.88 30.84 0.76
N LEU A 903 -28.37 29.60 0.89
CA LEU A 903 -27.59 28.93 -0.15
C LEU A 903 -28.40 28.72 -1.45
N PHE A 904 -29.62 28.19 -1.39
CA PHE A 904 -30.49 28.04 -2.57
C PHE A 904 -30.85 29.39 -3.21
N HIS A 905 -31.06 30.44 -2.40
CA HIS A 905 -31.35 31.78 -2.87
C HIS A 905 -30.16 32.39 -3.64
N GLU A 906 -28.93 32.21 -3.16
CA GLU A 906 -27.72 32.64 -3.87
C GLU A 906 -27.38 31.74 -5.07
N SER A 907 -27.67 30.43 -5.00
CA SER A 907 -27.56 29.53 -6.16
C SER A 907 -28.37 30.06 -7.33
N THR A 908 -29.67 30.29 -7.10
CA THR A 908 -30.64 30.75 -8.12
C THR A 908 -30.14 32.00 -8.86
N LYS A 909 -29.48 32.93 -8.16
CA LYS A 909 -28.86 34.14 -8.76
C LYS A 909 -27.63 33.81 -9.60
N ASN A 910 -26.75 32.94 -9.10
CA ASN A 910 -25.46 32.62 -9.73
C ASN A 910 -25.60 31.62 -10.90
N LEU A 911 -26.57 30.69 -10.88
CA LEU A 911 -26.79 29.69 -11.94
C LEU A 911 -27.03 30.33 -13.32
N ILE A 912 -27.65 31.51 -13.34
CA ILE A 912 -27.96 32.30 -14.55
C ILE A 912 -26.67 32.80 -15.24
N LEU A 913 -25.53 32.80 -14.54
CA LEU A 913 -24.24 33.27 -15.08
C LEU A 913 -23.43 32.16 -15.80
N LEU A 914 -23.88 30.90 -15.68
CA LEU A 914 -23.24 29.69 -16.21
C LEU A 914 -23.82 29.29 -17.58
N GLU A 915 -23.03 28.56 -18.38
CA GLU A 915 -23.49 27.98 -19.66
C GLU A 915 -24.35 26.72 -19.39
N GLU A 916 -25.27 26.38 -20.30
CA GLU A 916 -26.38 25.43 -20.03
C GLU A 916 -25.95 24.01 -19.62
N GLU A 917 -24.86 23.49 -20.16
CA GLU A 917 -24.34 22.15 -19.81
C GLU A 917 -23.71 22.11 -18.42
N ASP A 918 -22.93 23.13 -18.05
CA ASP A 918 -22.30 23.23 -16.74
C ASP A 918 -23.33 23.58 -15.65
N ARG A 919 -24.36 24.37 -15.98
CA ARG A 919 -25.50 24.63 -15.09
C ARG A 919 -26.20 23.32 -14.68
N LYS A 920 -26.44 22.41 -15.64
CA LYS A 920 -27.02 21.06 -15.38
C LYS A 920 -26.14 20.14 -14.53
N CYS A 921 -24.87 20.47 -14.32
CA CYS A 921 -24.02 19.77 -13.35
C CYS A 921 -24.23 20.31 -11.93
N VAL A 922 -24.35 21.63 -11.78
CA VAL A 922 -24.61 22.27 -10.48
C VAL A 922 -26.03 21.99 -9.99
N GLU A 923 -27.03 22.07 -10.87
CA GLU A 923 -28.44 21.75 -10.57
C GLU A 923 -28.59 20.34 -9.96
N LYS A 924 -27.75 19.37 -10.36
CA LYS A 924 -27.73 18.00 -9.80
C LYS A 924 -27.10 17.89 -8.41
N ALA A 925 -26.18 18.78 -8.06
CA ALA A 925 -25.66 18.87 -6.70
C ALA A 925 -26.67 19.60 -5.80
N GLU A 926 -27.42 20.55 -6.34
CA GLU A 926 -28.49 21.27 -5.66
C GLU A 926 -29.70 20.37 -5.36
N THR A 927 -30.04 19.41 -6.24
CA THR A 927 -31.08 18.41 -5.93
C THR A 927 -30.72 17.52 -4.75
N LEU A 928 -29.46 17.15 -4.56
CA LEU A 928 -29.02 16.35 -3.40
C LEU A 928 -29.18 17.15 -2.08
N LEU A 929 -28.87 18.45 -2.10
CA LEU A 929 -29.13 19.35 -0.97
C LEU A 929 -30.63 19.50 -0.69
N ALA A 930 -31.46 19.58 -1.73
CA ALA A 930 -32.92 19.64 -1.59
C ALA A 930 -33.52 18.32 -1.06
N GLU A 931 -32.97 17.17 -1.46
CA GLU A 931 -33.30 15.86 -0.91
C GLU A 931 -32.99 15.81 0.59
N ASN A 932 -31.78 16.20 1.01
CA ASN A 932 -31.45 16.27 2.44
C ASN A 932 -32.30 17.30 3.22
N MET A 933 -32.72 18.40 2.60
CA MET A 933 -33.67 19.32 3.23
C MET A 933 -35.03 18.66 3.50
N ASN A 934 -35.52 17.84 2.56
CA ASN A 934 -36.76 17.09 2.71
C ASN A 934 -36.63 15.95 3.74
N GLU A 935 -35.47 15.29 3.81
CA GLU A 935 -35.16 14.31 4.86
C GLU A 935 -35.11 14.94 6.24
N MET A 936 -34.46 16.10 6.38
CA MET A 936 -34.40 16.87 7.63
C MET A 936 -35.79 17.34 8.06
N ALA A 937 -36.65 17.77 7.12
CA ALA A 937 -38.04 18.12 7.42
C ALA A 937 -38.86 16.91 7.93
N LYS A 938 -38.69 15.72 7.33
CA LYS A 938 -39.33 14.48 7.79
C LYS A 938 -38.85 14.09 9.20
N ALA A 939 -37.53 14.05 9.42
CA ALA A 939 -36.95 13.69 10.71
C ALA A 939 -37.35 14.67 11.82
N MET A 940 -37.43 15.97 11.51
CA MET A 940 -37.88 17.00 12.45
C MET A 940 -39.37 16.93 12.80
N ALA A 941 -40.24 16.35 11.95
CA ALA A 941 -41.65 16.19 12.28
C ALA A 941 -41.82 15.34 13.56
N TYR A 942 -41.13 14.19 13.63
CA TYR A 942 -41.14 13.29 14.78
C TYR A 942 -40.49 13.90 16.05
N VAL A 943 -39.67 14.95 15.92
CA VAL A 943 -39.05 15.68 17.05
C VAL A 943 -39.97 16.79 17.59
N VAL A 944 -40.99 17.18 16.83
CA VAL A 944 -41.90 18.31 17.14
C VAL A 944 -43.34 17.85 17.41
N GLU A 945 -43.75 16.64 17.00
CA GLU A 945 -45.07 16.10 17.34
C GLU A 945 -45.26 15.90 18.87
N PRO A 946 -46.42 16.28 19.42
CA PRO A 946 -46.69 16.22 20.87
C PRO A 946 -47.11 14.83 21.33
N PHE A 947 -46.26 13.82 21.17
CA PHE A 947 -46.52 12.46 21.64
C PHE A 947 -46.12 12.25 23.12
N ILE A 948 -47.03 11.61 23.87
CA ILE A 948 -46.88 11.39 25.31
C ILE A 948 -46.08 10.12 25.58
N GLY A 949 -44.90 10.27 26.19
CA GLY A 949 -44.47 9.32 27.23
C GLY A 949 -43.33 8.34 26.94
N ASN A 950 -42.48 8.52 25.91
CA ASN A 950 -41.31 7.63 25.73
C ASN A 950 -40.05 8.36 25.25
N CYS A 951 -38.95 8.32 26.02
CA CYS A 951 -37.72 9.06 25.71
C CYS A 951 -36.91 8.46 24.56
N ASP A 952 -36.89 7.14 24.41
CA ASP A 952 -35.99 6.48 23.47
C ASP A 952 -36.34 6.80 22.00
N VAL A 953 -37.64 6.93 21.69
CA VAL A 953 -38.15 7.29 20.36
C VAL A 953 -37.76 8.73 19.97
N LEU A 954 -37.70 9.65 20.95
CA LEU A 954 -37.25 11.02 20.71
C LEU A 954 -35.74 11.06 20.41
N GLU A 955 -34.93 10.31 21.15
CA GLU A 955 -33.48 10.22 20.88
C GLU A 955 -33.17 9.49 19.55
N GLU A 956 -33.94 8.46 19.17
CA GLU A 956 -33.85 7.83 17.85
C GLU A 956 -34.15 8.84 16.72
N SER A 957 -35.23 9.62 16.87
CA SER A 957 -35.58 10.70 15.92
C SER A 957 -34.51 11.78 15.82
N ARG A 958 -33.90 12.17 16.95
CA ARG A 958 -32.79 13.14 17.01
C ARG A 958 -31.51 12.61 16.36
N LEU A 959 -31.22 11.31 16.50
CA LEU A 959 -30.09 10.67 15.81
C LEU A 959 -30.30 10.63 14.28
N GLU A 960 -31.54 10.50 13.81
CA GLU A 960 -31.84 10.58 12.36
C GLU A 960 -31.56 11.98 11.80
N VAL A 961 -32.00 13.04 12.51
CA VAL A 961 -31.64 14.43 12.17
C VAL A 961 -30.11 14.62 12.13
N LEU A 962 -29.37 14.02 13.06
CA LEU A 962 -27.90 14.09 13.08
C LEU A 962 -27.26 13.38 11.85
N LYS A 963 -27.79 12.24 11.40
CA LYS A 963 -27.34 11.57 10.16
C LYS A 963 -27.54 12.46 8.94
N VAL A 964 -28.74 13.02 8.77
CA VAL A 964 -29.05 13.95 7.66
C VAL A 964 -28.16 15.18 7.71
N THR A 965 -27.83 15.67 8.91
CA THR A 965 -26.94 16.83 9.08
C THR A 965 -25.49 16.55 8.63
N HIS A 966 -24.98 15.33 8.85
CA HIS A 966 -23.69 14.91 8.29
C HIS A 966 -23.72 14.79 6.75
N MET A 967 -24.79 14.23 6.18
CA MET A 967 -24.98 14.16 4.73
C MET A 967 -25.03 15.55 4.09
N LEU A 968 -25.73 16.48 4.74
CA LEU A 968 -25.84 17.87 4.29
C LEU A 968 -24.47 18.57 4.21
N ALA A 969 -23.56 18.31 5.15
CA ALA A 969 -22.20 18.86 5.11
C ALA A 969 -21.38 18.32 3.92
N ILE A 970 -21.45 17.01 3.68
CA ILE A 970 -20.76 16.35 2.55
C ILE A 970 -21.28 16.89 1.22
N ASN A 971 -22.61 16.95 1.05
CA ASN A 971 -23.23 17.43 -0.18
C ASN A 971 -23.02 18.94 -0.39
N SER A 972 -22.89 19.74 0.68
CA SER A 972 -22.56 21.17 0.58
C SER A 972 -21.15 21.43 0.02
N LYS A 973 -20.17 20.60 0.41
CA LYS A 973 -18.81 20.64 -0.18
C LYS A 973 -18.85 20.26 -1.66
N HIS A 974 -19.51 19.15 -2.01
CA HIS A 974 -19.65 18.69 -3.39
C HIS A 974 -20.38 19.70 -4.29
N TYR A 975 -21.38 20.39 -3.76
CA TYR A 975 -22.08 21.48 -4.46
C TYR A 975 -21.15 22.67 -4.74
N LEU A 976 -20.36 23.12 -3.77
CA LEU A 976 -19.38 24.21 -3.96
C LEU A 976 -18.33 23.85 -5.02
N GLU A 977 -17.77 22.65 -4.94
CA GLU A 977 -16.82 22.12 -5.92
C GLU A 977 -17.42 22.04 -7.33
N SER A 978 -18.68 21.62 -7.44
CA SER A 978 -19.43 21.63 -8.71
C SER A 978 -19.58 23.05 -9.28
N PHE A 979 -19.90 24.02 -8.41
CA PHE A 979 -20.08 25.43 -8.78
C PHE A 979 -18.77 26.06 -9.28
N ASP A 980 -17.67 25.84 -8.59
CA ASP A 980 -16.37 26.42 -8.97
C ASP A 980 -15.80 25.79 -10.24
N ASN A 981 -16.00 24.48 -10.44
CA ASN A 981 -15.65 23.82 -11.71
C ASN A 981 -16.47 24.39 -12.89
N ALA A 982 -17.77 24.64 -12.71
CA ALA A 982 -18.60 25.31 -13.72
C ALA A 982 -18.13 26.75 -14.01
N ARG A 983 -17.77 27.51 -12.96
CA ARG A 983 -17.19 28.87 -13.08
C ARG A 983 -15.84 28.86 -13.79
N LEU A 984 -14.96 27.89 -13.51
CA LEU A 984 -13.66 27.72 -14.18
C LEU A 984 -13.82 27.45 -15.67
N LYS A 985 -14.64 26.46 -16.05
CA LYS A 985 -14.93 26.13 -17.45
C LYS A 985 -15.52 27.32 -18.19
N THR A 986 -16.54 27.97 -17.62
CA THR A 986 -17.18 29.17 -18.18
C THR A 986 -16.16 30.30 -18.41
N ARG A 987 -15.27 30.57 -17.44
CA ARG A 987 -14.20 31.56 -17.58
C ARG A 987 -13.14 31.15 -18.62
N TYR A 988 -12.77 29.88 -18.71
CA TYR A 988 -11.83 29.34 -19.69
C TYR A 988 -12.39 29.44 -21.11
N GLN A 989 -13.65 29.03 -21.33
CA GLN A 989 -14.34 29.16 -22.62
C GLN A 989 -14.48 30.63 -23.05
N ARG A 990 -14.79 31.55 -22.13
CA ARG A 990 -14.85 33.00 -22.42
C ARG A 990 -13.47 33.58 -22.73
N ARG A 991 -12.39 33.12 -22.08
CA ARG A 991 -11.00 33.45 -22.45
C ARG A 991 -10.65 32.89 -23.83
N ARG A 992 -10.97 31.63 -24.12
CA ARG A 992 -10.74 30.98 -25.42
C ARG A 992 -11.46 31.70 -26.57
N LYS A 993 -12.77 31.98 -26.43
CA LYS A 993 -13.55 32.76 -27.41
C LYS A 993 -12.97 34.16 -27.66
N ARG A 994 -12.40 34.82 -26.64
CA ARG A 994 -11.64 36.08 -26.81
C ARG A 994 -10.32 35.85 -27.56
N TYR A 995 -9.57 34.79 -27.24
CA TYR A 995 -8.28 34.48 -27.85
C TYR A 995 -8.43 34.11 -29.33
N GLU A 996 -9.42 33.28 -29.68
CA GLU A 996 -9.81 32.97 -31.06
C GLU A 996 -10.22 34.25 -31.83
N LYS A 997 -10.96 35.17 -31.19
CA LYS A 997 -11.29 36.48 -31.77
C LYS A 997 -10.07 37.41 -31.92
N HIS A 998 -9.04 37.26 -31.08
CA HIS A 998 -7.77 37.99 -31.23
C HIS A 998 -6.90 37.41 -32.35
N LEU A 999 -6.80 36.08 -32.50
CA LEU A 999 -6.08 35.47 -33.64
C LEU A 999 -6.72 35.87 -34.97
N ASN A 1000 -8.04 35.79 -35.08
CA ASN A 1000 -8.77 36.19 -36.30
C ASN A 1000 -8.61 37.70 -36.64
N ASN A 1001 -8.23 38.53 -35.67
CA ASN A 1001 -7.85 39.94 -35.89
C ASN A 1001 -6.35 40.11 -36.21
N GLN A 1002 -5.47 39.21 -35.73
CA GLN A 1002 -4.02 39.27 -35.98
C GLN A 1002 -3.63 38.77 -37.37
N ASP A 1003 -4.30 37.77 -37.94
CA ASP A 1003 -3.99 37.35 -39.32
C ASP A 1003 -4.34 38.42 -40.38
N ASN A 1004 -5.21 39.39 -40.03
CA ASN A 1004 -5.47 40.58 -40.84
C ASN A 1004 -4.43 41.72 -40.70
N SER A 1005 -3.34 41.54 -39.93
CA SER A 1005 -2.40 42.63 -39.60
C SER A 1005 -0.90 42.29 -39.69
N LYS A 1006 -0.52 41.25 -40.45
CA LYS A 1006 0.90 40.85 -40.66
C LYS A 1006 1.66 41.73 -41.67
N THR A 1007 1.83 43.01 -41.37
CA THR A 1007 2.85 43.89 -41.97
C THR A 1007 3.53 44.78 -40.92
N GLY A 1008 4.41 44.19 -40.11
CA GLY A 1008 5.19 44.95 -39.12
C GLY A 1008 6.34 44.12 -38.52
N LYS A 1009 7.56 44.66 -38.57
CA LYS A 1009 8.70 44.19 -37.77
C LYS A 1009 8.55 44.68 -36.32
N ILE A 1010 9.16 44.00 -35.36
CA ILE A 1010 10.13 44.59 -34.39
C ILE A 1010 10.78 43.49 -33.53
N ASN A 1011 11.86 43.87 -32.83
CA ASN A 1011 12.90 43.01 -32.28
C ASN A 1011 12.57 42.34 -30.92
N TYR A 1012 13.51 41.48 -30.51
CA TYR A 1012 13.72 40.99 -29.14
C TYR A 1012 13.52 42.03 -28.03
N CYS A 1013 12.91 41.57 -26.92
CA CYS A 1013 13.60 41.41 -25.63
C CYS A 1013 13.29 40.01 -25.10
#